data_AF-A0A117NUT4-F1
#
_entry.id   AF-A0A117NUT4-F1
#
_cell.length_a   1.000
_cell.length_b   1.000
_cell.length_c   1.000
_cell.angle_alpha   90.00
_cell.angle_beta   90.00
_cell.angle_gamma   90.00
#
_symmetry.space_group_name_H-M   'P 1'
#
loop_
_entity.id
_entity.type
_entity.pdbx_description
1 polymer ?
#
loop_
_entity_poly.entity_id
_entity_poly.type
_entity_poly.pdbx_seq_one_letter_code
_entity_poly.pdbx_strand_id
1 'polypeptide(L)'
;MVRIHDLAGRPRGLGFVADHQGTVVTSHEVVAGLPRLVLHTAESESGRVVPAGAVTPLPGLDLALVRVEGLGVDPLPVTVRDRIETGAYVRIAAGGWREARVLGATAVTYTAADRSHLIDPALELAIGTAGRDALRPGGGAAGGPVLDAATGAVVGVLGTALRSGHREAGFAVPLRPPQDGPLAELLAQNAATVPAYGADLNLAGVLELTATSVGQDGPPGTLADAGGAGAVAPVERASTARDFRAFTKSRAMVLGLVGAPGSGRTTELAALAARRNRGPQPAPTLWLRGADLKDDDASVADAARRALARAARIVAASTPSDPAALGDTAPERLADLAHTIGRPLLLLLDSPEEMPPHLAHRLPEWTNGTARWLRETGARLVVACRAEYWEGAGAGFPEELLYSSSEGAGREISRRFPPCVRLGDLTADEAQQARARYGIPEGALAGPDARHPLTLRLLSEVRAALPDTPHPRLDRDDVLFAHLDLMCLRIAVRLAAENGLRGTAVRRLAAKVSGQVHEAARRSLGPGQGELDRASFEAVFPWGPAPARLGGGTGWASAVLTEGLLVPAGNGYRFAHEELADWIQGMHLDLDEALHALVHRRRTDPDAAHPVPVPHHRIGPVVEALLLVARQHGTRQLALQLEKLTHALDADRQSWWAARLLTETLLRVPDATPYIDVLRLLTDRIVAWRQHERPAPSELGPDFWTGLRLPDTDRFELLRSLVRADGPPPETDGLVSDAATASDASTTSDTASTAGPASASGTASTSGTATFSGALGFPGARTDASGGAAPHQPHYAPPRYLDAVAELLAAAPTAVQPHLTRWFDDDRPLPAMPHATVARAAQALLYAHRDRALDDLTETLVDSAHLRADELLGVLAEEEPSAMCRAVDRWAHDDRPARRVAAVAYGLRAAPQARTEADRELLRRAALALLARPADCSLHGGALAMLVRDPRTRALHLPRALRHFAAGDPQLTPSALVTALPTHPEAVLAAFRARLHRPDAGEALRTLADVTTPGLARRVAALVGEAVEWRPETAEDVAAYVDRRLDHGPTARDVLLPLVTGLLDGGPEQVRVALVAVLAARATPASRVLRRELLDFLLAHERAPAVLDALLRATVQQGGDRSDDDLRDLVHRIGLLLVRTPDGATRFDRRLVDLGREVPGFAARIAGWLTGTPQEWAAVVGPSARRMIENLAGVRVPA
;
A
#
# COMPACT_ATOMS: atom_id res chain seq x y z
N MET A 1 -27.59 52.57 11.27
CA MET A 1 -26.90 53.82 11.69
C MET A 1 -27.25 54.11 13.14
N VAL A 2 -26.29 54.61 13.93
CA VAL A 2 -26.40 54.86 15.37
C VAL A 2 -26.26 56.37 15.62
N ARG A 3 -27.13 56.96 16.44
CA ARG A 3 -26.99 58.36 16.89
C ARG A 3 -26.36 58.39 18.28
N ILE A 4 -25.35 59.23 18.46
CA ILE A 4 -24.57 59.30 19.69
C ILE A 4 -24.89 60.61 20.41
N HIS A 5 -25.28 60.51 21.68
CA HIS A 5 -25.60 61.65 22.53
C HIS A 5 -24.76 61.63 23.81
N ASP A 6 -24.65 62.78 24.46
CA ASP A 6 -24.14 62.84 25.84
C ASP A 6 -25.25 62.46 26.86
N LEU A 7 -24.89 62.36 28.14
CA LEU A 7 -25.85 62.07 29.23
C LEU A 7 -26.91 63.16 29.40
N ALA A 8 -26.69 64.38 28.90
CA ALA A 8 -27.66 65.46 28.91
C ALA A 8 -28.62 65.40 27.71
N GLY A 9 -28.52 64.37 26.87
CA GLY A 9 -29.37 64.18 25.69
C GLY A 9 -29.00 65.09 24.52
N ARG A 10 -27.82 65.73 24.52
CA ARG A 10 -27.38 66.57 23.41
C ARG A 10 -26.78 65.69 22.30
N PRO A 11 -27.13 65.91 21.03
CA PRO A 11 -26.57 65.16 19.91
C PRO A 11 -25.08 65.49 19.78
N ARG A 12 -24.25 64.44 19.77
CA ARG A 12 -22.80 64.53 19.60
C ARG A 12 -22.37 64.17 18.18
N GLY A 13 -23.05 63.22 17.55
CA GLY A 13 -22.74 62.77 16.21
C GLY A 13 -23.41 61.45 15.87
N LEU A 14 -22.85 60.78 14.88
CA LEU A 14 -23.33 59.53 14.30
C LEU A 14 -22.24 58.45 14.40
N GLY A 15 -22.64 57.21 14.19
CA GLY A 15 -21.75 56.09 13.98
C GLY A 15 -22.44 54.97 13.22
N PHE A 16 -21.69 53.94 12.87
CA PHE A 16 -22.21 52.75 12.23
C PHE A 16 -21.66 51.50 12.91
N VAL A 17 -22.43 50.41 12.89
CA VAL A 17 -21.99 49.11 13.39
C VAL A 17 -21.09 48.48 12.33
N ALA A 18 -19.90 48.04 12.71
CA ALA A 18 -18.90 47.48 11.80
C ALA A 18 -18.75 45.96 11.92
N ASP A 19 -19.30 45.32 12.95
CA ASP A 19 -19.27 43.86 13.09
C ASP A 19 -20.53 43.34 13.79
N HIS A 20 -20.76 42.03 13.70
CA HIS A 20 -21.87 41.35 14.40
C HIS A 20 -21.70 41.30 15.92
N GLN A 21 -20.54 41.70 16.43
CA GLN A 21 -20.26 41.80 17.86
C GLN A 21 -20.63 43.18 18.44
N GLY A 22 -21.21 44.07 17.63
CA GLY A 22 -21.73 45.37 18.04
C GLY A 22 -20.67 46.46 18.21
N THR A 23 -19.54 46.39 17.51
CA THR A 23 -18.57 47.48 17.47
C THR A 23 -19.09 48.63 16.62
N VAL A 24 -19.28 49.80 17.23
CA VAL A 24 -19.66 51.03 16.54
C VAL A 24 -18.42 51.87 16.23
N VAL A 25 -18.23 52.24 14.97
CA VAL A 25 -17.19 53.15 14.52
C VAL A 25 -17.76 54.57 14.41
N THR A 26 -17.03 55.54 14.96
CA THR A 26 -17.35 56.97 14.91
C THR A 26 -16.07 57.80 14.89
N SER A 27 -16.20 59.12 14.78
CA SER A 27 -15.05 60.05 14.88
C SER A 27 -14.67 60.27 16.34
N HIS A 28 -13.38 60.50 16.61
CA HIS A 28 -12.89 60.78 17.96
C HIS A 28 -13.55 62.05 18.54
N GLU A 29 -13.86 63.05 17.71
CA GLU A 29 -14.53 64.29 18.13
C GLU A 29 -15.90 64.07 18.80
N VAL A 30 -16.58 62.97 18.44
CA VAL A 30 -17.90 62.62 18.95
C VAL A 30 -17.83 62.15 20.41
N VAL A 31 -16.75 61.44 20.77
CA VAL A 31 -16.57 60.81 22.09
C VAL A 31 -15.62 61.59 23.01
N ALA A 32 -14.81 62.49 22.46
CA ALA A 32 -13.79 63.21 23.20
C ALA A 32 -14.35 63.95 24.43
N GLY A 33 -13.75 63.68 25.60
CA GLY A 33 -14.08 64.34 26.86
C GLY A 33 -15.37 63.86 27.55
N LEU A 34 -16.01 62.78 27.06
CA LEU A 34 -17.26 62.27 27.64
C LEU A 34 -17.02 61.07 28.59
N PRO A 35 -17.54 61.10 29.83
CA PRO A 35 -17.41 59.98 30.77
C PRO A 35 -18.34 58.79 30.42
N ARG A 36 -19.45 59.06 29.73
CA ARG A 36 -20.42 58.07 29.23
C ARG A 36 -21.09 58.60 27.95
N LEU A 37 -21.47 57.68 27.07
CA LEU A 37 -22.19 57.95 25.82
C LEU A 37 -23.59 57.33 25.89
N VAL A 38 -24.55 57.90 25.17
CA VAL A 38 -25.88 57.31 24.97
C VAL A 38 -26.09 57.03 23.49
N LEU A 39 -26.28 55.75 23.14
CA LEU A 39 -26.47 55.29 21.76
C LEU A 39 -27.95 55.04 21.47
N HIS A 40 -28.46 55.66 20.41
CA HIS A 40 -29.82 55.47 19.93
C HIS A 40 -29.83 54.84 18.54
N THR A 41 -30.77 53.91 18.32
CA THR A 41 -31.02 53.28 17.02
C THR A 41 -32.38 53.74 16.48
N ALA A 42 -32.69 53.42 15.22
CA ALA A 42 -33.99 53.80 14.64
C ALA A 42 -35.16 52.98 15.23
N GLU A 43 -34.88 51.79 15.76
CA GLU A 43 -35.89 50.82 16.23
C GLU A 43 -36.12 50.85 17.74
N SER A 44 -35.23 51.50 18.51
CA SER A 44 -35.33 51.62 19.96
C SER A 44 -35.23 53.08 20.39
N GLU A 45 -36.31 53.61 20.95
CA GLU A 45 -36.32 54.94 21.58
C GLU A 45 -35.53 54.94 22.90
N SER A 46 -35.39 53.78 23.56
CA SER A 46 -34.58 53.62 24.77
C SER A 46 -33.08 53.59 24.41
N GLY A 47 -32.39 54.70 24.69
CA GLY A 47 -30.95 54.83 24.47
C GLY A 47 -30.12 53.92 25.38
N ARG A 48 -29.07 53.29 24.85
CA ARG A 48 -28.13 52.47 25.63
C ARG A 48 -26.97 53.30 26.14
N VAL A 49 -26.73 53.23 27.45
CA VAL A 49 -25.60 53.94 28.09
C VAL A 49 -24.33 53.11 27.99
N VAL A 50 -23.26 53.70 27.44
CA VAL A 50 -21.95 53.07 27.27
C VAL A 50 -20.91 53.80 28.13
N PRO A 51 -20.16 53.10 29.00
CA PRO A 51 -19.11 53.72 29.81
C PRO A 51 -17.85 54.00 28.97
N ALA A 52 -17.02 54.96 29.42
CA ALA A 52 -15.74 55.26 28.76
C ALA A 52 -14.81 54.04 28.59
N GLY A 53 -14.86 53.05 29.49
CA GLY A 53 -14.06 51.82 29.38
C GLY A 53 -14.43 50.90 28.21
N ALA A 54 -15.57 51.12 27.56
CA ALA A 54 -15.99 50.42 26.34
C ALA A 54 -15.66 51.21 25.06
N VAL A 55 -14.98 52.36 25.20
CA VAL A 55 -14.53 53.20 24.08
C VAL A 55 -13.03 53.04 23.92
N THR A 56 -12.60 52.67 22.72
CA THR A 56 -11.19 52.67 22.31
C THR A 56 -10.93 53.91 21.45
N PRO A 57 -10.36 54.98 22.01
CA PRO A 57 -10.09 56.21 21.27
C PRO A 57 -8.85 56.06 20.37
N LEU A 58 -8.95 56.52 19.13
CA LEU A 58 -7.87 56.54 18.13
C LEU A 58 -7.66 57.99 17.62
N PRO A 59 -7.23 58.94 18.47
CA PRO A 59 -7.17 60.36 18.12
C PRO A 59 -6.18 60.65 16.98
N GLY A 60 -5.15 59.82 16.80
CA GLY A 60 -4.22 59.91 15.66
C GLY A 60 -4.85 59.66 14.30
N LEU A 61 -6.05 59.07 14.27
CA LEU A 61 -6.85 58.85 13.06
C LEU A 61 -8.17 59.64 13.08
N ASP A 62 -8.44 60.44 14.11
CA ASP A 62 -9.78 61.00 14.39
C ASP A 62 -10.89 59.93 14.41
N LEU A 63 -10.61 58.75 14.95
CA LEU A 63 -11.59 57.65 15.07
C LEU A 63 -11.80 57.22 16.52
N ALA A 64 -12.91 56.55 16.79
CA ALA A 64 -13.17 55.83 18.04
C ALA A 64 -13.99 54.57 17.76
N LEU A 65 -13.66 53.49 18.48
CA LEU A 65 -14.39 52.22 18.44
C LEU A 65 -15.16 52.06 19.75
N VAL A 66 -16.47 51.86 19.67
CA VAL A 66 -17.36 51.76 20.83
C VAL A 66 -17.98 50.37 20.86
N ARG A 67 -17.68 49.57 21.89
CA ARG A 67 -18.21 48.21 22.03
C ARG A 67 -19.55 48.21 22.74
N VAL A 68 -20.59 47.64 22.13
CA VAL A 68 -21.93 47.56 22.74
C VAL A 68 -22.74 46.38 22.19
N GLU A 69 -23.28 45.55 23.07
CA GLU A 69 -24.12 44.41 22.67
C GLU A 69 -25.60 44.81 22.55
N GLY A 70 -26.34 44.10 21.67
CA GLY A 70 -27.80 44.19 21.61
C GLY A 70 -28.36 45.50 21.03
N LEU A 71 -27.63 46.16 20.11
CA LEU A 71 -28.14 47.33 19.39
C LEU A 71 -29.23 46.99 18.36
N GLY A 72 -29.26 45.76 17.85
CA GLY A 72 -30.23 45.33 16.82
C GLY A 72 -30.05 46.07 15.49
N VAL A 73 -28.82 46.45 15.13
CA VAL A 73 -28.50 47.14 13.87
C VAL A 73 -27.52 46.29 13.08
N ASP A 74 -27.85 45.99 11.83
CA ASP A 74 -26.98 45.22 10.95
C ASP A 74 -25.66 45.99 10.69
N PRO A 75 -24.51 45.28 10.69
CA PRO A 75 -23.23 45.90 10.40
C PRO A 75 -23.14 46.31 8.93
N LEU A 76 -22.42 47.41 8.67
CA LEU A 76 -22.13 47.87 7.31
C LEU A 76 -20.78 47.32 6.82
N PRO A 77 -20.69 46.91 5.54
CA PRO A 77 -19.41 46.51 4.97
C PRO A 77 -18.46 47.71 4.91
N VAL A 78 -17.19 47.49 5.17
CA VAL A 78 -16.13 48.50 5.02
C VAL A 78 -15.33 48.20 3.75
N THR A 79 -14.89 49.25 3.07
CA THR A 79 -14.10 49.12 1.84
C THR A 79 -12.83 48.32 2.06
N VAL A 80 -12.50 47.45 1.09
CA VAL A 80 -11.22 46.73 1.02
C VAL A 80 -10.24 47.41 0.07
N ARG A 81 -10.64 48.53 -0.55
CA ARG A 81 -9.83 49.27 -1.52
C ARG A 81 -8.81 50.15 -0.81
N ASP A 82 -7.57 50.14 -1.30
CA ASP A 82 -6.51 51.01 -0.77
C ASP A 82 -6.78 52.50 -1.05
N ARG A 83 -7.46 52.80 -2.17
CA ARG A 83 -7.75 54.15 -2.62
C ARG A 83 -9.14 54.25 -3.22
N ILE A 84 -9.76 55.41 -3.00
CA ILE A 84 -11.02 55.80 -3.62
C ILE A 84 -10.71 56.81 -4.71
N GLU A 85 -11.24 56.56 -5.91
CA GLU A 85 -10.95 57.37 -7.09
C GLU A 85 -11.55 58.78 -6.96
N THR A 86 -10.77 59.77 -7.41
CA THR A 86 -11.29 61.12 -7.59
C THR A 86 -12.47 61.10 -8.57
N GLY A 87 -13.56 61.72 -8.16
CA GLY A 87 -14.80 61.78 -8.93
C GLY A 87 -15.82 60.71 -8.55
N ALA A 88 -15.49 59.75 -7.67
CA ALA A 88 -16.43 58.76 -7.16
C ALA A 88 -17.61 59.40 -6.43
N TYR A 89 -18.80 58.83 -6.60
CA TYR A 89 -20.01 59.24 -5.89
C TYR A 89 -20.14 58.47 -4.57
N VAL A 90 -20.45 59.21 -3.52
CA VAL A 90 -20.64 58.68 -2.17
C VAL A 90 -21.94 59.18 -1.56
N ARG A 91 -22.50 58.45 -0.61
CA ARG A 91 -23.67 58.83 0.17
C ARG A 91 -23.27 59.10 1.61
N ILE A 92 -23.70 60.24 2.13
CA ILE A 92 -23.40 60.66 3.49
C ILE A 92 -24.68 61.01 4.27
N ALA A 93 -24.64 60.80 5.58
CA ALA A 93 -25.73 61.17 6.49
C ALA A 93 -25.59 62.62 6.96
N ALA A 94 -26.15 63.56 6.18
CA ALA A 94 -26.10 65.00 6.40
C ALA A 94 -27.52 65.59 6.43
N GLY A 95 -28.23 65.43 7.55
CA GLY A 95 -29.66 65.78 7.67
C GLY A 95 -30.58 64.86 6.86
N GLY A 96 -30.14 63.62 6.63
CA GLY A 96 -30.71 62.65 5.69
C GLY A 96 -29.61 62.08 4.77
N TRP A 97 -29.93 61.05 4.00
CA TRP A 97 -28.98 60.54 3.00
C TRP A 97 -28.85 61.53 1.84
N ARG A 98 -27.61 61.97 1.58
CA ARG A 98 -27.26 62.90 0.50
C ARG A 98 -26.11 62.33 -0.32
N GLU A 99 -26.14 62.57 -1.63
CA GLU A 99 -25.02 62.25 -2.51
C GLU A 99 -23.96 63.36 -2.47
N ALA A 100 -22.70 62.96 -2.46
CA ALA A 100 -21.53 63.83 -2.49
C ALA A 100 -20.48 63.22 -3.44
N ARG A 101 -19.49 64.00 -3.85
CA ARG A 101 -18.44 63.57 -4.77
C ARG A 101 -17.07 63.70 -4.15
N VAL A 102 -16.22 62.69 -4.31
CA VAL A 102 -14.82 62.71 -3.87
C VAL A 102 -14.00 63.62 -4.79
N LEU A 103 -13.38 64.66 -4.25
CA LEU A 103 -12.52 65.59 -4.99
C LEU A 103 -11.06 65.14 -5.03
N GLY A 104 -10.63 64.36 -4.04
CA GLY A 104 -9.27 63.84 -3.93
C GLY A 104 -8.93 63.49 -2.48
N ALA A 105 -7.68 63.10 -2.27
CA ALA A 105 -7.09 62.86 -0.96
C ALA A 105 -6.16 64.02 -0.60
N THR A 106 -6.26 64.53 0.63
CA THR A 106 -5.45 65.66 1.12
C THR A 106 -5.09 65.48 2.60
N ALA A 107 -4.00 66.13 3.04
CA ALA A 107 -3.62 66.12 4.45
C ALA A 107 -4.46 67.14 5.24
N VAL A 108 -5.00 66.72 6.39
CA VAL A 108 -5.81 67.56 7.28
C VAL A 108 -5.27 67.53 8.70
N THR A 109 -5.49 68.61 9.45
CA THR A 109 -5.14 68.69 10.86
C THR A 109 -6.39 68.49 11.72
N TYR A 110 -6.33 67.53 12.64
CA TYR A 110 -7.29 67.32 13.71
C TYR A 110 -6.70 67.80 15.03
N THR A 111 -7.45 68.54 15.85
CA THR A 111 -6.96 69.02 17.16
C THR A 111 -7.75 68.35 18.28
N ALA A 112 -7.11 67.39 18.94
CA ALA A 112 -7.61 66.78 20.18
C ALA A 112 -7.23 67.65 21.39
N ALA A 113 -7.77 67.34 22.57
CA ALA A 113 -7.55 68.12 23.79
C ALA A 113 -6.08 68.14 24.28
N ASP A 114 -5.29 67.15 23.88
CA ASP A 114 -3.90 66.94 24.27
C ASP A 114 -2.89 67.44 23.23
N ARG A 115 -3.16 67.24 21.93
CA ARG A 115 -2.29 67.63 20.82
C ARG A 115 -3.00 67.71 19.46
N SER A 116 -2.33 68.33 18.48
CA SER A 116 -2.74 68.30 17.07
C SER A 116 -2.18 67.08 16.35
N HIS A 117 -3.03 66.42 15.57
CA HIS A 117 -2.74 65.24 14.76
C HIS A 117 -2.84 65.58 13.27
N LEU A 118 -1.82 65.20 12.50
CA LEU A 118 -1.86 65.26 11.04
C LEU A 118 -2.45 63.93 10.51
N ILE A 119 -3.53 64.02 9.74
CA ILE A 119 -4.17 62.87 9.11
C ILE A 119 -3.92 62.99 7.61
N ASP A 120 -3.16 62.04 7.06
CA ASP A 120 -2.86 61.97 5.63
C ASP A 120 -2.97 60.51 5.14
N PRO A 121 -3.88 60.22 4.19
CA PRO A 121 -4.82 61.13 3.53
C PRO A 121 -6.19 61.19 4.22
N ALA A 122 -6.88 62.32 4.08
CA ALA A 122 -8.33 62.46 4.27
C ALA A 122 -9.02 62.73 2.93
N LEU A 123 -10.24 62.22 2.74
CA LEU A 123 -11.05 62.41 1.54
C LEU A 123 -11.72 63.79 1.57
N GLU A 124 -11.47 64.62 0.56
CA GLU A 124 -12.17 65.89 0.36
C GLU A 124 -13.48 65.64 -0.40
N LEU A 125 -14.60 66.09 0.15
CA LEU A 125 -15.95 65.84 -0.35
C LEU A 125 -16.62 67.14 -0.82
N ALA A 126 -17.18 67.10 -2.03
CA ALA A 126 -18.09 68.11 -2.54
C ALA A 126 -19.55 67.69 -2.29
N ILE A 127 -20.30 68.54 -1.58
CA ILE A 127 -21.74 68.36 -1.35
C ILE A 127 -22.51 69.62 -1.76
N GLY A 128 -23.76 69.44 -2.20
CA GLY A 128 -24.67 70.55 -2.46
C GLY A 128 -24.92 71.43 -1.21
N THR A 129 -25.36 72.67 -1.44
CA THR A 129 -25.51 73.70 -0.39
C THR A 129 -26.38 73.25 0.80
N ALA A 130 -27.42 72.45 0.57
CA ALA A 130 -28.32 71.93 1.61
C ALA A 130 -27.67 70.94 2.60
N GLY A 131 -26.55 70.30 2.24
CA GLY A 131 -25.83 69.36 3.12
C GLY A 131 -24.63 69.98 3.83
N ARG A 132 -24.24 71.20 3.46
CA ARG A 132 -23.02 71.85 3.93
C ARG A 132 -23.07 72.24 5.41
N ASP A 133 -24.24 72.64 5.90
CA ASP A 133 -24.42 73.01 7.31
C ASP A 133 -24.25 71.82 8.26
N ALA A 134 -24.65 70.61 7.83
CA ALA A 134 -24.49 69.41 8.64
C ALA A 134 -23.02 68.98 8.81
N LEU A 135 -22.14 69.39 7.88
CA LEU A 135 -20.71 69.11 7.89
C LEU A 135 -19.89 70.14 8.67
N ARG A 136 -20.52 71.21 9.19
CA ARG A 136 -19.87 72.16 10.09
C ARG A 136 -19.71 71.55 11.49
N PRO A 137 -18.72 71.97 12.28
CA PRO A 137 -18.62 71.57 13.69
C PRO A 137 -19.95 71.78 14.42
N GLY A 138 -20.50 70.72 15.02
CA GLY A 138 -21.80 70.75 15.69
C GLY A 138 -23.04 70.59 14.78
N GLY A 139 -22.85 70.45 13.46
CA GLY A 139 -23.93 70.23 12.48
C GLY A 139 -24.54 68.83 12.48
N GLY A 140 -24.03 67.92 13.33
CA GLY A 140 -24.63 66.60 13.59
C GLY A 140 -24.20 65.46 12.66
N ALA A 141 -23.38 65.71 11.63
CA ALA A 141 -22.87 64.66 10.74
C ALA A 141 -21.55 64.00 11.20
N ALA A 142 -20.91 64.57 12.24
CA ALA A 142 -19.67 64.06 12.84
C ALA A 142 -19.73 62.56 13.12
N GLY A 143 -18.72 61.79 12.71
CA GLY A 143 -18.65 60.35 12.89
C GLY A 143 -19.57 59.52 11.99
N GLY A 144 -20.36 60.14 11.11
CA GLY A 144 -21.24 59.46 10.18
C GLY A 144 -20.47 58.68 9.10
N PRO A 145 -20.99 57.52 8.64
CA PRO A 145 -20.36 56.77 7.57
C PRO A 145 -20.47 57.50 6.21
N VAL A 146 -19.41 57.42 5.42
CA VAL A 146 -19.40 57.76 4.00
C VAL A 146 -19.51 56.46 3.22
N LEU A 147 -20.63 56.25 2.55
CA LEU A 147 -20.88 55.03 1.78
C LEU A 147 -20.53 55.25 0.30
N ASP A 148 -19.87 54.31 -0.35
CA ASP A 148 -19.80 54.28 -1.81
C ASP A 148 -21.22 54.17 -2.39
N ALA A 149 -21.56 55.00 -3.39
CA ALA A 149 -22.90 55.01 -3.94
C ALA A 149 -23.25 53.75 -4.74
N ALA A 150 -22.24 53.04 -5.27
CA ALA A 150 -22.42 51.83 -6.06
C ALA A 150 -22.37 50.56 -5.21
N THR A 151 -21.38 50.43 -4.32
CA THR A 151 -21.19 49.20 -3.52
C THR A 151 -21.88 49.24 -2.17
N GLY A 152 -22.21 50.43 -1.65
CA GLY A 152 -22.75 50.60 -0.30
C GLY A 152 -21.73 50.40 0.82
N ALA A 153 -20.46 50.13 0.49
CA ALA A 153 -19.38 49.97 1.47
C ALA A 153 -18.98 51.30 2.09
N VAL A 154 -18.66 51.30 3.38
CA VAL A 154 -18.12 52.47 4.09
C VAL A 154 -16.70 52.72 3.62
N VAL A 155 -16.49 53.85 2.93
CA VAL A 155 -15.18 54.28 2.43
C VAL A 155 -14.46 55.24 3.38
N GLY A 156 -15.20 55.80 4.35
CA GLY A 156 -14.62 56.67 5.37
C GLY A 156 -15.63 57.12 6.42
N VAL A 157 -15.14 57.90 7.39
CA VAL A 157 -15.90 58.45 8.51
C VAL A 157 -15.79 59.97 8.47
N LEU A 158 -16.93 60.67 8.53
CA LEU A 158 -16.95 62.14 8.50
C LEU A 158 -16.29 62.74 9.73
N GLY A 159 -15.37 63.67 9.52
CA GLY A 159 -14.77 64.49 10.58
C GLY A 159 -15.06 65.96 10.34
N THR A 160 -15.81 66.58 11.23
CA THR A 160 -16.24 67.99 11.10
C THR A 160 -15.24 68.98 11.71
N ALA A 161 -14.37 68.54 12.63
CA ALA A 161 -13.25 69.31 13.17
C ALA A 161 -11.96 69.22 12.33
N LEU A 162 -11.96 68.50 11.21
CA LEU A 162 -10.82 68.38 10.31
C LEU A 162 -10.60 69.69 9.53
N ARG A 163 -9.35 70.17 9.49
CA ARG A 163 -9.00 71.44 8.82
C ARG A 163 -7.89 71.27 7.78
N SER A 164 -8.07 71.88 6.61
CA SER A 164 -7.04 71.99 5.58
C SER A 164 -6.96 73.45 5.10
N GLY A 165 -5.75 74.02 5.16
CA GLY A 165 -5.37 75.28 4.51
C GLY A 165 -6.45 76.36 4.56
N HIS A 166 -7.20 76.56 3.47
CA HIS A 166 -8.14 77.69 3.31
C HIS A 166 -9.49 77.30 2.63
N ARG A 167 -9.97 76.04 2.74
CA ARG A 167 -11.25 75.60 2.11
C ARG A 167 -12.28 75.11 3.14
N GLU A 168 -13.50 75.64 3.09
CA GLU A 168 -14.70 75.06 3.74
C GLU A 168 -15.20 73.85 2.91
N ALA A 169 -14.45 72.75 2.92
CA ALA A 169 -14.83 71.47 2.31
C ALA A 169 -15.21 70.45 3.40
N GLY A 170 -16.03 69.45 3.05
CA GLY A 170 -16.30 68.32 3.94
C GLY A 170 -15.14 67.32 3.88
N PHE A 171 -14.71 66.80 5.04
CA PHE A 171 -13.63 65.82 5.09
C PHE A 171 -14.11 64.50 5.71
N ALA A 172 -13.55 63.40 5.21
CA ALA A 172 -13.75 62.07 5.78
C ALA A 172 -12.42 61.34 5.94
N VAL A 173 -12.25 60.68 7.07
CA VAL A 173 -11.10 59.80 7.34
C VAL A 173 -11.36 58.46 6.64
N PRO A 174 -10.50 58.04 5.69
CA PRO A 174 -10.66 56.73 5.06
C PRO A 174 -10.36 55.61 6.05
N LEU A 175 -11.14 54.53 5.99
CA LEU A 175 -10.96 53.36 6.85
C LEU A 175 -9.93 52.41 6.24
N ARG A 176 -8.65 52.76 6.37
CA ARG A 176 -7.54 51.92 5.90
C ARG A 176 -7.02 51.03 7.02
N PRO A 177 -6.62 49.78 6.72
CA PRO A 177 -5.97 48.92 7.70
C PRO A 177 -4.61 49.53 8.10
N PRO A 178 -4.38 49.89 9.38
CA PRO A 178 -3.03 50.12 9.87
C PRO A 178 -2.24 48.80 9.90
N GLN A 179 -0.92 48.85 10.06
CA GLN A 179 -0.09 47.63 10.14
C GLN A 179 -0.56 46.69 11.25
N ASP A 180 -0.88 47.24 12.43
CA ASP A 180 -1.35 46.50 13.60
C ASP A 180 -2.32 47.37 14.43
N GLY A 181 -3.07 46.72 15.31
CA GLY A 181 -3.92 47.37 16.31
C GLY A 181 -5.43 47.14 16.13
N PRO A 182 -6.25 47.72 17.01
CA PRO A 182 -7.66 47.36 17.14
C PRO A 182 -8.51 47.71 15.90
N LEU A 183 -8.10 48.72 15.12
CA LEU A 183 -8.75 49.03 13.84
C LEU A 183 -8.43 47.98 12.77
N ALA A 184 -7.19 47.49 12.69
CA ALA A 184 -6.82 46.44 11.74
C ALA A 184 -7.58 45.13 12.02
N GLU A 185 -7.68 44.75 13.29
CA GLU A 185 -8.46 43.59 13.74
C GLU A 185 -9.95 43.73 13.39
N LEU A 186 -10.54 44.91 13.62
CA LEU A 186 -11.93 45.18 13.28
C LEU A 186 -12.18 45.11 11.76
N LEU A 187 -11.30 45.70 10.96
CA LEU A 187 -11.44 45.70 9.50
C LEU A 187 -11.28 44.29 8.92
N ALA A 188 -10.33 43.50 9.43
CA ALA A 188 -10.18 42.09 9.06
C ALA A 188 -11.43 41.27 9.45
N GLN A 189 -11.98 41.51 10.64
CA GLN A 189 -13.21 40.88 11.10
C GLN A 189 -14.43 41.27 10.26
N ASN A 190 -14.56 42.56 9.90
CA ASN A 190 -15.61 43.06 9.01
C ASN A 190 -15.51 42.36 7.64
N ALA A 191 -14.33 42.37 7.02
CA ALA A 191 -14.11 41.73 5.72
C ALA A 191 -14.40 40.22 5.72
N ALA A 192 -14.24 39.56 6.88
CA ALA A 192 -14.50 38.13 7.05
C ALA A 192 -15.97 37.78 7.39
N THR A 193 -16.79 38.75 7.85
CA THR A 193 -18.15 38.45 8.37
C THR A 193 -19.28 39.33 7.84
N VAL A 194 -18.97 40.44 7.17
CA VAL A 194 -19.95 41.39 6.64
C VAL A 194 -19.78 41.45 5.11
N PRO A 195 -20.70 40.88 4.34
CA PRO A 195 -20.53 40.72 2.89
C PRO A 195 -20.50 42.07 2.16
N ALA A 196 -19.52 42.21 1.27
CA ALA A 196 -19.38 43.34 0.36
C ALA A 196 -19.19 42.84 -1.07
N TYR A 197 -19.59 43.65 -2.05
CA TYR A 197 -19.67 43.27 -3.46
C TYR A 197 -19.14 44.37 -4.38
N GLY A 198 -19.15 44.13 -5.69
CA GLY A 198 -18.70 45.09 -6.69
C GLY A 198 -17.20 45.31 -6.59
N ALA A 199 -16.76 46.57 -6.58
CA ALA A 199 -15.34 46.92 -6.39
C ALA A 199 -14.81 46.58 -4.99
N ASP A 200 -15.70 46.38 -4.01
CA ASP A 200 -15.37 46.08 -2.62
C ASP A 200 -15.57 44.59 -2.26
N LEU A 201 -15.62 43.68 -3.25
CA LEU A 201 -15.78 42.24 -3.01
C LEU A 201 -14.78 41.75 -1.95
N ASN A 202 -15.29 41.26 -0.82
CA ASN A 202 -14.51 40.79 0.32
C ASN A 202 -14.75 39.30 0.59
N LEU A 203 -14.04 38.73 1.59
CA LEU A 203 -14.13 37.31 1.90
C LEU A 203 -15.56 36.88 2.28
N ALA A 204 -16.26 37.69 3.08
CA ALA A 204 -17.65 37.42 3.45
C ALA A 204 -18.57 37.33 2.24
N GLY A 205 -18.44 38.24 1.26
CA GLY A 205 -19.20 38.20 0.01
C GLY A 205 -18.88 36.97 -0.84
N VAL A 206 -17.60 36.55 -0.89
CA VAL A 206 -17.21 35.30 -1.56
C VAL A 206 -17.79 34.08 -0.84
N LEU A 207 -17.76 34.05 0.49
CA LEU A 207 -18.35 32.96 1.28
C LEU A 207 -19.87 32.89 1.07
N GLU A 208 -20.57 34.03 1.05
CA GLU A 208 -22.01 34.07 0.80
C GLU A 208 -22.37 33.57 -0.62
N LEU A 209 -21.67 34.03 -1.65
CA LEU A 209 -21.88 33.57 -3.04
C LEU A 209 -21.63 32.06 -3.18
N THR A 210 -20.54 31.57 -2.59
CA THR A 210 -20.17 30.16 -2.69
C THR A 210 -21.08 29.26 -1.86
N ALA A 211 -21.48 29.68 -0.64
CA ALA A 211 -22.48 28.99 0.17
C ALA A 211 -23.85 28.95 -0.51
N THR A 212 -24.26 30.05 -1.16
CA THR A 212 -25.51 30.11 -1.95
C THR A 212 -25.47 29.12 -3.11
N SER A 213 -24.33 28.99 -3.82
CA SER A 213 -24.15 27.97 -4.85
C SER A 213 -24.27 26.55 -4.28
N VAL A 214 -23.66 26.25 -3.13
CA VAL A 214 -23.78 24.92 -2.49
C VAL A 214 -25.22 24.62 -2.06
N GLY A 215 -25.92 25.60 -1.49
CA GLY A 215 -27.33 25.44 -1.09
C GLY A 215 -28.28 25.20 -2.26
N GLN A 216 -27.95 25.74 -3.43
CA GLN A 216 -28.76 25.64 -4.63
C GLN A 216 -28.45 24.40 -5.48
N ASP A 217 -27.17 24.13 -5.73
CA ASP A 217 -26.72 23.10 -6.67
C ASP A 217 -26.33 21.79 -5.95
N GLY A 218 -26.09 21.84 -4.63
CA GLY A 218 -25.79 20.66 -3.81
C GLY A 218 -27.04 19.93 -3.29
N PRO A 219 -26.86 18.76 -2.65
CA PRO A 219 -27.97 18.01 -2.06
C PRO A 219 -28.74 18.85 -1.03
N PRO A 220 -30.08 18.73 -0.97
CA PRO A 220 -30.89 19.42 0.02
C PRO A 220 -30.38 19.16 1.44
N GLY A 221 -30.27 20.21 2.25
CA GLY A 221 -29.82 20.11 3.63
C GLY A 221 -28.30 20.08 3.83
N THR A 222 -27.48 20.14 2.76
CA THR A 222 -26.00 20.18 2.88
C THR A 222 -25.52 21.27 3.85
N LEU A 223 -26.13 22.46 3.78
CA LEU A 223 -25.83 23.59 4.67
C LEU A 223 -26.90 23.86 5.73
N ALA A 224 -27.95 23.02 5.85
CA ALA A 224 -28.96 23.18 6.89
C ALA A 224 -28.44 22.71 8.25
N ASP A 225 -28.75 23.45 9.32
CA ASP A 225 -28.35 23.07 10.68
C ASP A 225 -28.78 21.63 10.98
N ALA A 226 -27.94 20.90 11.72
CA ALA A 226 -28.09 19.47 12.01
C ALA A 226 -29.38 19.10 12.82
N GLY A 227 -30.34 20.02 12.92
CA GLY A 227 -31.68 19.84 13.51
C GLY A 227 -32.85 20.00 12.52
N GLY A 228 -32.61 20.10 11.20
CA GLY A 228 -33.67 20.06 10.19
C GLY A 228 -34.44 18.73 10.25
N ALA A 229 -35.75 18.79 10.46
CA ALA A 229 -36.61 17.66 10.81
C ALA A 229 -36.46 16.44 9.87
N GLY A 230 -35.87 15.35 10.38
CA GLY A 230 -36.08 13.99 9.87
C GLY A 230 -34.88 13.28 9.21
N ALA A 231 -33.79 13.96 8.85
CA ALA A 231 -32.63 13.32 8.21
C ALA A 231 -31.57 12.86 9.23
N VAL A 232 -31.30 11.56 9.30
CA VAL A 232 -30.24 10.99 10.15
C VAL A 232 -28.87 11.38 9.58
N ALA A 233 -28.01 11.98 10.41
CA ALA A 233 -26.67 12.39 10.00
C ALA A 233 -25.80 11.17 9.60
N PRO A 234 -25.23 11.15 8.37
CA PRO A 234 -24.33 10.10 7.92
C PRO A 234 -23.14 9.88 8.87
N VAL A 235 -22.63 8.65 8.92
CA VAL A 235 -21.41 8.33 9.66
C VAL A 235 -20.20 8.94 8.94
N GLU A 236 -19.32 9.60 9.70
CA GLU A 236 -18.08 10.14 9.14
C GLU A 236 -17.11 9.01 8.84
N ARG A 237 -16.56 8.99 7.62
CA ARG A 237 -15.53 8.04 7.20
C ARG A 237 -14.15 8.58 7.53
N ALA A 238 -13.48 7.98 8.51
CA ALA A 238 -12.29 8.56 9.12
C ALA A 238 -11.11 8.68 8.13
N SER A 239 -10.92 7.68 7.27
CA SER A 239 -9.88 7.67 6.23
C SER A 239 -10.13 8.77 5.19
N THR A 240 -11.32 8.82 4.61
CA THR A 240 -11.71 9.84 3.61
C THR A 240 -11.60 11.26 4.18
N ALA A 241 -12.06 11.47 5.42
CA ALA A 241 -11.95 12.77 6.09
C ALA A 241 -10.49 13.17 6.32
N ARG A 242 -9.59 12.22 6.59
CA ARG A 242 -8.15 12.46 6.70
C ARG A 242 -7.56 12.86 5.35
N ASP A 243 -7.91 12.15 4.27
CA ASP A 243 -7.45 12.48 2.92
C ASP A 243 -7.91 13.87 2.48
N PHE A 244 -9.15 14.28 2.74
CA PHE A 244 -9.58 15.64 2.43
C PHE A 244 -8.78 16.71 3.21
N ARG A 245 -8.49 16.47 4.49
CA ARG A 245 -7.66 17.38 5.30
C ARG A 245 -6.22 17.44 4.79
N ALA A 246 -5.64 16.32 4.38
CA ALA A 246 -4.31 16.27 3.80
C ALA A 246 -4.28 16.96 2.43
N PHE A 247 -5.25 16.67 1.56
CA PHE A 247 -5.40 17.29 0.25
C PHE A 247 -5.42 18.81 0.34
N THR A 248 -6.30 19.39 1.16
CA THR A 248 -6.44 20.85 1.31
C THR A 248 -5.16 21.56 1.77
N LYS A 249 -4.21 20.84 2.40
CA LYS A 249 -2.90 21.34 2.83
C LYS A 249 -1.76 20.99 1.87
N SER A 250 -1.98 20.07 0.94
CA SER A 250 -0.99 19.62 -0.04
C SER A 250 -0.81 20.62 -1.19
N ARG A 251 0.18 20.36 -2.06
CA ARG A 251 0.36 21.08 -3.34
C ARG A 251 -0.53 20.56 -4.47
N ALA A 252 -1.14 19.38 -4.30
CA ALA A 252 -2.05 18.83 -5.29
C ALA A 252 -3.28 19.74 -5.47
N MET A 253 -3.77 19.80 -6.70
CA MET A 253 -4.90 20.65 -7.09
C MET A 253 -6.15 19.84 -7.40
N VAL A 254 -6.01 18.56 -7.71
CA VAL A 254 -7.11 17.67 -8.10
C VAL A 254 -7.11 16.43 -7.22
N LEU A 255 -8.28 16.08 -6.68
CA LEU A 255 -8.51 14.82 -5.97
C LEU A 255 -9.68 14.08 -6.63
N GLY A 256 -9.43 12.88 -7.15
CA GLY A 256 -10.49 11.97 -7.57
C GLY A 256 -11.05 11.19 -6.39
N LEU A 257 -12.34 11.35 -6.09
CA LEU A 257 -13.09 10.56 -5.12
C LEU A 257 -13.90 9.50 -5.90
N VAL A 258 -13.34 8.30 -6.00
CA VAL A 258 -13.81 7.29 -6.96
C VAL A 258 -14.49 6.14 -6.23
N GLY A 259 -15.75 5.87 -6.56
CA GLY A 259 -16.52 4.79 -5.93
C GLY A 259 -17.63 4.28 -6.83
N ALA A 260 -18.12 3.07 -6.52
CA ALA A 260 -19.27 2.48 -7.20
C ALA A 260 -20.58 3.25 -6.86
N PRO A 261 -21.64 3.11 -7.66
CA PRO A 261 -22.97 3.64 -7.33
C PRO A 261 -23.39 3.21 -5.92
N GLY A 262 -23.93 4.16 -5.13
CA GLY A 262 -24.36 3.89 -3.77
C GLY A 262 -23.27 3.90 -2.67
N SER A 263 -21.99 4.08 -3.04
CA SER A 263 -20.85 4.15 -2.10
C SER A 263 -20.80 5.42 -1.22
N GLY A 264 -21.63 6.43 -1.53
CA GLY A 264 -21.74 7.66 -0.73
C GLY A 264 -20.87 8.84 -1.20
N ARG A 265 -20.42 8.89 -2.46
CA ARG A 265 -19.56 9.97 -2.99
C ARG A 265 -20.15 11.37 -2.75
N THR A 266 -21.39 11.60 -3.20
CA THR A 266 -22.15 12.85 -2.97
C THR A 266 -22.31 13.17 -1.48
N THR A 267 -22.42 12.14 -0.63
CA THR A 267 -22.54 12.32 0.83
C THR A 267 -21.23 12.82 1.44
N GLU A 268 -20.09 12.29 0.99
CA GLU A 268 -18.76 12.76 1.42
C GLU A 268 -18.46 14.17 0.92
N LEU A 269 -18.87 14.52 -0.31
CA LEU A 269 -18.79 15.90 -0.81
C LEU A 269 -19.63 16.86 0.03
N ALA A 270 -20.87 16.50 0.35
CA ALA A 270 -21.76 17.31 1.18
C ALA A 270 -21.17 17.52 2.58
N ALA A 271 -20.61 16.47 3.19
CA ALA A 271 -19.93 16.56 4.47
C ALA A 271 -18.69 17.48 4.40
N LEU A 272 -17.92 17.42 3.31
CA LEU A 272 -16.77 18.30 3.08
C LEU A 272 -17.20 19.77 2.94
N ALA A 273 -18.24 20.05 2.14
CA ALA A 273 -18.79 21.38 1.97
C ALA A 273 -19.29 21.96 3.31
N ALA A 274 -20.07 21.18 4.07
CA ALA A 274 -20.60 21.58 5.37
C ALA A 274 -19.48 21.92 6.37
N ARG A 275 -18.44 21.08 6.47
CA ARG A 275 -17.28 21.33 7.35
C ARG A 275 -16.51 22.58 6.95
N ARG A 276 -16.33 22.83 5.65
CA ARG A 276 -15.63 24.02 5.16
C ARG A 276 -16.43 25.30 5.35
N ASN A 277 -17.77 25.21 5.30
CA ASN A 277 -18.64 26.36 5.53
C ASN A 277 -18.76 26.72 7.03
N ARG A 278 -18.85 25.71 7.92
CA ARG A 278 -19.08 25.90 9.37
C ARG A 278 -17.83 25.82 10.24
N GLY A 279 -16.67 25.55 9.65
CA GLY A 279 -15.41 25.45 10.39
C GLY A 279 -15.06 26.78 11.07
N PRO A 280 -14.10 26.77 12.02
CA PRO A 280 -13.63 27.99 12.70
C PRO A 280 -13.04 29.03 11.74
N GLN A 281 -12.61 28.59 10.56
CA GLN A 281 -12.18 29.42 9.46
C GLN A 281 -12.95 29.01 8.20
N PRO A 282 -14.13 29.59 7.94
CA PRO A 282 -14.91 29.28 6.74
C PRO A 282 -14.09 29.52 5.48
N ALA A 283 -14.21 28.61 4.51
CA ALA A 283 -13.45 28.65 3.27
C ALA A 283 -14.37 28.49 2.03
N PRO A 284 -14.14 29.27 0.95
CA PRO A 284 -15.00 29.24 -0.23
C PRO A 284 -15.11 27.84 -0.87
N THR A 285 -16.33 27.42 -1.17
CA THR A 285 -16.61 26.12 -1.80
C THR A 285 -17.77 26.22 -2.79
N LEU A 286 -17.54 25.80 -4.04
CA LEU A 286 -18.56 25.73 -5.08
C LEU A 286 -18.98 24.29 -5.32
N TRP A 287 -20.29 24.09 -5.51
CA TRP A 287 -20.84 22.81 -5.93
C TRP A 287 -21.18 22.85 -7.41
N LEU A 288 -20.68 21.89 -8.17
CA LEU A 288 -20.93 21.70 -9.59
C LEU A 288 -21.43 20.28 -9.83
N ARG A 289 -22.39 20.14 -10.74
CA ARG A 289 -22.93 18.84 -11.15
C ARG A 289 -22.52 18.56 -12.59
N GLY A 290 -22.16 17.32 -12.90
CA GLY A 290 -21.86 16.90 -14.27
C GLY A 290 -23.01 17.19 -15.23
N ALA A 291 -24.25 17.03 -14.77
CA ALA A 291 -25.45 17.31 -15.54
C ALA A 291 -25.65 18.79 -15.90
N ASP A 292 -24.94 19.73 -15.24
CA ASP A 292 -24.99 21.17 -15.56
C ASP A 292 -23.88 21.61 -16.54
N LEU A 293 -23.03 20.67 -16.96
CA LEU A 293 -22.01 20.90 -17.99
C LEU A 293 -22.66 21.00 -19.38
N LYS A 294 -21.98 21.69 -20.30
CA LYS A 294 -22.46 21.95 -21.66
C LYS A 294 -21.48 21.48 -22.72
N ASP A 295 -22.00 21.21 -23.91
CA ASP A 295 -21.23 20.71 -25.06
C ASP A 295 -20.03 21.60 -25.45
N ASP A 296 -20.16 22.91 -25.23
CA ASP A 296 -19.20 23.93 -25.61
C ASP A 296 -18.24 24.33 -24.48
N ASP A 297 -18.36 23.73 -23.29
CA ASP A 297 -17.45 24.04 -22.18
C ASP A 297 -16.00 23.71 -22.56
N ALA A 298 -15.11 24.67 -22.33
CA ALA A 298 -13.68 24.51 -22.56
C ALA A 298 -12.96 24.02 -21.29
N SER A 299 -13.53 24.27 -20.11
CA SER A 299 -13.02 23.81 -18.82
C SER A 299 -14.10 23.84 -17.73
N VAL A 300 -13.76 23.40 -16.51
CA VAL A 300 -14.62 23.55 -15.33
C VAL A 300 -14.97 25.02 -15.00
N ALA A 301 -14.18 25.99 -15.48
CA ALA A 301 -14.39 27.41 -15.24
C ALA A 301 -15.73 27.92 -15.82
N ASP A 302 -16.15 27.37 -16.96
CA ASP A 302 -17.39 27.75 -17.63
C ASP A 302 -18.61 27.36 -16.77
N ALA A 303 -18.55 26.17 -16.17
CA ALA A 303 -19.55 25.70 -15.23
C ALA A 303 -19.53 26.51 -13.93
N ALA A 304 -18.35 26.81 -13.39
CA ALA A 304 -18.19 27.64 -12.19
C ALA A 304 -18.76 29.05 -12.39
N ARG A 305 -18.52 29.67 -13.56
CA ARG A 305 -19.07 30.98 -13.92
C ARG A 305 -20.59 30.98 -13.96
N ARG A 306 -21.19 29.92 -14.53
CA ARG A 306 -22.66 29.77 -14.56
C ARG A 306 -23.25 29.54 -13.16
N ALA A 307 -22.60 28.73 -12.33
CA ALA A 307 -23.03 28.49 -10.94
C ALA A 307 -22.99 29.78 -10.11
N LEU A 308 -21.90 30.55 -10.21
CA LEU A 308 -21.77 31.85 -9.56
C LEU A 308 -22.78 32.87 -10.07
N ALA A 309 -23.05 32.92 -11.38
CA ALA A 309 -24.08 33.80 -11.94
C ALA A 309 -25.49 33.45 -11.45
N ARG A 310 -25.78 32.17 -11.14
CA ARG A 310 -27.02 31.77 -10.46
C ARG A 310 -27.03 32.24 -9.01
N ALA A 311 -25.95 31.96 -8.26
CA ALA A 311 -25.83 32.36 -6.86
C ALA A 311 -25.94 33.88 -6.67
N ALA A 312 -25.26 34.66 -7.52
CA ALA A 312 -25.32 36.12 -7.52
C ALA A 312 -26.75 36.64 -7.73
N ARG A 313 -27.54 36.01 -8.61
CA ARG A 313 -28.96 36.38 -8.78
C ARG A 313 -29.81 36.10 -7.54
N ILE A 314 -29.51 35.02 -6.81
CA ILE A 314 -30.23 34.67 -5.56
C ILE A 314 -29.86 35.65 -4.44
N VAL A 315 -28.57 35.98 -4.30
CA VAL A 315 -28.08 36.98 -3.34
C VAL A 315 -28.67 38.36 -3.64
N ALA A 316 -28.66 38.78 -4.92
CA ALA A 316 -29.26 40.05 -5.34
C ALA A 316 -30.77 40.09 -5.05
N ALA A 317 -31.50 38.99 -5.25
CA ALA A 317 -32.93 38.92 -4.91
C ALA A 317 -33.23 39.01 -3.40
N SER A 318 -32.24 38.68 -2.57
CA SER A 318 -32.34 38.72 -1.10
C SER A 318 -31.96 40.08 -0.51
N THR A 319 -31.44 40.99 -1.33
CA THR A 319 -31.04 42.36 -0.94
C THR A 319 -31.82 43.39 -1.76
N PRO A 320 -32.03 44.63 -1.27
CA PRO A 320 -32.69 45.69 -2.04
C PRO A 320 -31.82 46.25 -3.19
N SER A 321 -30.87 45.47 -3.71
CA SER A 321 -29.85 45.86 -4.68
C SER A 321 -30.09 45.23 -6.06
N ASP A 322 -29.76 45.96 -7.13
CA ASP A 322 -29.77 45.42 -8.50
C ASP A 322 -28.69 44.33 -8.66
N PRO A 323 -28.95 43.18 -9.32
CA PRO A 323 -27.93 42.20 -9.67
C PRO A 323 -26.67 42.78 -10.31
N ALA A 324 -26.79 43.85 -11.11
CA ALA A 324 -25.64 44.53 -11.70
C ALA A 324 -24.72 45.20 -10.66
N ALA A 325 -25.25 45.55 -9.48
CA ALA A 325 -24.49 46.16 -8.39
C ALA A 325 -23.50 45.19 -7.72
N LEU A 326 -23.67 43.87 -7.90
CA LEU A 326 -22.71 42.88 -7.40
C LEU A 326 -21.36 42.92 -8.15
N GLY A 327 -21.33 43.53 -9.33
CA GLY A 327 -20.14 43.68 -10.18
C GLY A 327 -19.59 42.35 -10.71
N ASP A 328 -18.27 42.31 -10.93
CA ASP A 328 -17.61 41.10 -11.44
C ASP A 328 -17.57 39.99 -10.40
N THR A 329 -18.30 38.92 -10.67
CA THR A 329 -18.39 37.69 -9.85
C THR A 329 -17.76 36.49 -10.57
N ALA A 330 -16.84 36.75 -11.51
CA ALA A 330 -16.08 35.72 -12.20
C ALA A 330 -15.34 34.80 -11.21
N PRO A 331 -15.28 33.48 -11.47
CA PRO A 331 -14.62 32.54 -10.57
C PRO A 331 -13.13 32.82 -10.41
N GLU A 332 -12.45 33.40 -11.41
CA GLU A 332 -11.04 33.82 -11.34
C GLU A 332 -10.83 34.86 -10.23
N ARG A 333 -11.68 35.90 -10.20
CA ARG A 333 -11.60 36.96 -9.19
C ARG A 333 -11.83 36.43 -7.77
N LEU A 334 -12.79 35.50 -7.62
CA LEU A 334 -13.06 34.85 -6.34
C LEU A 334 -11.89 33.97 -5.91
N ALA A 335 -11.29 33.22 -6.84
CA ALA A 335 -10.13 32.39 -6.57
C ALA A 335 -8.91 33.22 -6.16
N ASP A 336 -8.63 34.33 -6.83
CA ASP A 336 -7.50 35.23 -6.52
C ASP A 336 -7.63 35.83 -5.10
N LEU A 337 -8.83 36.30 -4.75
CA LEU A 337 -9.11 36.84 -3.42
C LEU A 337 -8.97 35.74 -2.35
N ALA A 338 -9.54 34.57 -2.61
CA ALA A 338 -9.47 33.41 -1.73
C ALA A 338 -8.01 32.92 -1.53
N HIS A 339 -7.20 32.93 -2.59
CA HIS A 339 -5.80 32.56 -2.57
C HIS A 339 -4.95 33.53 -1.75
N THR A 340 -5.17 34.84 -1.92
CA THR A 340 -4.46 35.91 -1.18
C THR A 340 -4.67 35.78 0.34
N ILE A 341 -5.84 35.30 0.76
CA ILE A 341 -6.19 35.11 2.18
C ILE A 341 -5.74 33.72 2.70
N GLY A 342 -5.12 32.90 1.86
CA GLY A 342 -4.67 31.54 2.21
C GLY A 342 -5.80 30.52 2.34
N ARG A 343 -6.98 30.81 1.77
CA ARG A 343 -8.18 29.96 1.82
C ARG A 343 -8.65 29.63 0.39
N PRO A 344 -7.92 28.81 -0.38
CA PRO A 344 -8.18 28.62 -1.81
C PRO A 344 -9.61 28.13 -2.08
N LEU A 345 -10.17 28.62 -3.18
CA LEU A 345 -11.47 28.21 -3.70
C LEU A 345 -11.45 26.71 -4.01
N LEU A 346 -12.41 25.98 -3.45
CA LEU A 346 -12.59 24.55 -3.69
C LEU A 346 -13.82 24.30 -4.55
N LEU A 347 -13.67 23.64 -5.69
CA LEU A 347 -14.74 23.17 -6.55
C LEU A 347 -15.02 21.70 -6.24
N LEU A 348 -16.28 21.37 -6.02
CA LEU A 348 -16.76 19.99 -5.87
C LEU A 348 -17.55 19.65 -7.14
N LEU A 349 -17.03 18.77 -7.97
CA LEU A 349 -17.70 18.29 -9.18
C LEU A 349 -18.28 16.91 -8.93
N ASP A 350 -19.62 16.84 -8.84
CA ASP A 350 -20.37 15.63 -8.55
C ASP A 350 -20.93 15.00 -9.83
N SER A 351 -20.70 13.69 -10.00
CA SER A 351 -21.11 12.87 -11.15
C SER A 351 -20.83 13.51 -12.52
N PRO A 352 -19.57 13.89 -12.85
CA PRO A 352 -19.20 14.42 -14.17
C PRO A 352 -19.53 13.48 -15.33
N GLU A 353 -19.68 12.17 -15.08
CA GLU A 353 -20.16 11.20 -16.06
C GLU A 353 -21.54 11.53 -16.65
N GLU A 354 -22.36 12.35 -15.96
CA GLU A 354 -23.64 12.86 -16.46
C GLU A 354 -23.47 14.00 -17.50
N MET A 355 -22.24 14.33 -17.89
CA MET A 355 -21.98 15.35 -18.91
C MET A 355 -22.54 14.98 -20.28
N PRO A 356 -22.84 15.96 -21.14
CA PRO A 356 -23.44 15.67 -22.43
C PRO A 356 -22.44 14.95 -23.37
N PRO A 357 -22.92 14.11 -24.31
CA PRO A 357 -22.06 13.25 -25.13
C PRO A 357 -20.99 14.00 -25.95
N HIS A 358 -21.29 15.20 -26.47
CA HIS A 358 -20.32 15.96 -27.23
C HIS A 358 -19.14 16.43 -26.36
N LEU A 359 -19.39 16.80 -25.11
CA LEU A 359 -18.32 17.13 -24.16
C LEU A 359 -17.51 15.89 -23.79
N ALA A 360 -18.18 14.74 -23.56
CA ALA A 360 -17.50 13.48 -23.27
C ALA A 360 -16.53 13.06 -24.40
N HIS A 361 -16.85 13.37 -25.66
CA HIS A 361 -15.94 13.14 -26.79
C HIS A 361 -14.71 14.05 -26.80
N ARG A 362 -14.79 15.23 -26.16
CA ARG A 362 -13.70 16.21 -26.03
C ARG A 362 -13.12 16.24 -24.61
N LEU A 363 -13.25 15.14 -23.88
CA LEU A 363 -12.82 15.02 -22.49
C LEU A 363 -11.32 15.34 -22.31
N PRO A 364 -10.39 14.93 -23.20
CA PRO A 364 -8.98 15.31 -23.08
C PRO A 364 -8.76 16.83 -23.16
N GLU A 365 -9.40 17.51 -24.11
CA GLU A 365 -9.29 18.97 -24.26
C GLU A 365 -9.87 19.71 -23.04
N TRP A 366 -11.04 19.28 -22.58
CA TRP A 366 -11.71 19.87 -21.41
C TRP A 366 -10.91 19.65 -20.11
N THR A 367 -10.31 18.46 -19.95
CA THR A 367 -9.44 18.13 -18.80
C THR A 367 -8.18 18.98 -18.80
N ASN A 368 -7.53 19.17 -19.96
CA ASN A 368 -6.37 20.03 -20.10
C ASN A 368 -6.71 21.51 -19.85
N GLY A 369 -7.86 21.98 -20.36
CA GLY A 369 -8.39 23.31 -20.07
C GLY A 369 -8.60 23.53 -18.56
N THR A 370 -9.17 22.53 -17.90
CA THR A 370 -9.37 22.52 -16.44
C THR A 370 -8.05 22.55 -15.68
N ALA A 371 -7.07 21.71 -16.05
CA ALA A 371 -5.75 21.69 -15.43
C ALA A 371 -5.01 23.04 -15.56
N ARG A 372 -5.12 23.70 -16.71
CA ARG A 372 -4.54 25.03 -16.94
C ARG A 372 -5.18 26.09 -16.04
N TRP A 373 -6.51 26.15 -16.03
CA TRP A 373 -7.27 27.12 -15.24
C TRP A 373 -7.02 26.96 -13.74
N LEU A 374 -6.93 25.73 -13.24
CA LEU A 374 -6.59 25.47 -11.84
C LEU A 374 -5.21 26.05 -11.50
N ARG A 375 -4.18 25.80 -12.33
CA ARG A 375 -2.82 26.34 -12.12
C ARG A 375 -2.78 27.87 -12.13
N GLU A 376 -3.54 28.51 -13.03
CA GLU A 376 -3.59 29.97 -13.16
C GLU A 376 -4.26 30.64 -11.95
N THR A 377 -5.31 30.03 -11.41
CA THR A 377 -6.13 30.63 -10.33
C THR A 377 -5.77 30.14 -8.92
N GLY A 378 -4.99 29.07 -8.80
CA GLY A 378 -4.71 28.43 -7.51
C GLY A 378 -5.94 27.74 -6.87
N ALA A 379 -7.04 27.58 -7.62
CA ALA A 379 -8.21 26.85 -7.17
C ALA A 379 -7.96 25.34 -7.09
N ARG A 380 -8.79 24.64 -6.31
CA ARG A 380 -8.69 23.18 -6.12
C ARG A 380 -9.98 22.50 -6.56
N LEU A 381 -9.87 21.27 -7.04
CA LEU A 381 -10.98 20.49 -7.57
C LEU A 381 -11.05 19.12 -6.88
N VAL A 382 -12.22 18.76 -6.38
CA VAL A 382 -12.55 17.37 -6.00
C VAL A 382 -13.55 16.86 -7.03
N VAL A 383 -13.24 15.73 -7.66
CA VAL A 383 -14.09 15.08 -8.66
C VAL A 383 -14.65 13.80 -8.04
N ALA A 384 -15.95 13.80 -7.74
CA ALA A 384 -16.66 12.60 -7.28
C ALA A 384 -17.29 11.90 -8.48
N CYS A 385 -16.77 10.72 -8.83
CA CYS A 385 -17.16 10.05 -10.06
C CYS A 385 -17.07 8.53 -9.97
N ARG A 386 -17.63 7.88 -10.99
CA ARG A 386 -17.48 6.44 -11.22
C ARG A 386 -16.05 6.10 -11.66
N ALA A 387 -15.67 4.85 -11.40
CA ALA A 387 -14.34 4.34 -11.75
C ALA A 387 -14.07 4.45 -13.26
N GLU A 388 -15.07 4.13 -14.07
CA GLU A 388 -15.00 4.11 -15.52
C GLU A 388 -14.78 5.51 -16.11
N TYR A 389 -15.32 6.55 -15.47
CA TYR A 389 -15.05 7.94 -15.86
C TYR A 389 -13.63 8.36 -15.46
N TRP A 390 -13.19 8.02 -14.24
CA TRP A 390 -11.87 8.41 -13.75
C TRP A 390 -10.71 7.75 -14.51
N GLU A 391 -10.89 6.56 -15.06
CA GLU A 391 -9.91 5.92 -15.94
C GLU A 391 -9.51 6.82 -17.11
N GLY A 392 -10.48 7.47 -17.74
CA GLY A 392 -10.25 8.41 -18.83
C GLY A 392 -9.84 9.80 -18.34
N ALA A 393 -10.65 10.40 -17.47
CA ALA A 393 -10.44 11.79 -17.03
C ALA A 393 -9.18 11.94 -16.17
N GLY A 394 -8.95 11.02 -15.23
CA GLY A 394 -7.79 11.04 -14.33
C GLY A 394 -6.46 10.95 -15.09
N ALA A 395 -6.41 10.16 -16.17
CA ALA A 395 -5.22 10.02 -17.01
C ALA A 395 -4.91 11.27 -17.84
N GLY A 396 -5.91 12.14 -18.05
CA GLY A 396 -5.74 13.43 -18.72
C GLY A 396 -5.11 14.52 -17.85
N PHE A 397 -5.12 14.36 -16.52
CA PHE A 397 -4.48 15.30 -15.60
C PHE A 397 -2.98 14.98 -15.45
N PRO A 398 -2.10 16.00 -15.45
CA PRO A 398 -0.70 15.85 -15.08
C PRO A 398 -0.54 15.29 -13.66
N GLU A 399 0.35 14.31 -13.46
CA GLU A 399 0.50 13.57 -12.20
C GLU A 399 0.82 14.50 -11.02
N GLU A 400 1.56 15.59 -11.23
CA GLU A 400 1.88 16.55 -10.17
C GLU A 400 0.68 17.32 -9.63
N LEU A 401 -0.43 17.36 -10.38
CA LEU A 401 -1.67 17.99 -9.93
C LEU A 401 -2.55 17.02 -9.12
N LEU A 402 -2.35 15.71 -9.27
CA LEU A 402 -3.18 14.68 -8.66
C LEU A 402 -2.75 14.40 -7.22
N TYR A 403 -3.73 14.32 -6.33
CA TYR A 403 -3.51 13.89 -4.96
C TYR A 403 -3.38 12.37 -4.88
N SER A 404 -2.27 11.91 -4.29
CA SER A 404 -2.06 10.50 -3.91
C SER A 404 -2.15 10.34 -2.39
N SER A 405 -2.91 9.35 -1.93
CA SER A 405 -3.03 9.06 -0.49
C SER A 405 -1.73 8.47 0.04
N SER A 406 -1.37 8.84 1.28
CA SER A 406 -0.10 8.50 1.92
C SER A 406 -0.10 7.16 2.66
N GLU A 407 -1.26 6.53 2.88
CA GLU A 407 -1.34 5.24 3.59
C GLU A 407 -0.93 4.07 2.68
N GLY A 408 0.20 3.44 3.05
CA GLY A 408 0.89 2.38 2.31
C GLY A 408 0.12 1.08 2.05
N ALA A 409 -1.14 0.94 2.49
CA ALA A 409 -2.00 -0.17 2.06
C ALA A 409 -2.63 0.07 0.67
N GLY A 410 -2.68 1.33 0.21
CA GLY A 410 -3.20 1.68 -1.11
C GLY A 410 -2.13 1.78 -2.21
N ARG A 411 -0.85 1.88 -1.85
CA ARG A 411 0.23 2.06 -2.85
C ARG A 411 0.48 0.81 -3.70
N GLU A 412 0.12 -0.37 -3.18
CA GLU A 412 0.16 -1.65 -3.90
C GLU A 412 -1.12 -1.92 -4.71
N ILE A 413 -2.26 -1.39 -4.28
CA ILE A 413 -3.58 -1.53 -4.94
C ILE A 413 -3.83 -0.43 -6.01
N SER A 414 -3.10 0.69 -5.98
CA SER A 414 -3.29 1.87 -6.86
C SER A 414 -2.65 1.79 -8.25
N ARG A 415 -2.36 0.61 -8.81
CA ARG A 415 -1.77 0.52 -10.18
C ARG A 415 -2.81 0.43 -11.31
N ARG A 416 -4.10 0.24 -11.00
CA ARG A 416 -5.19 0.10 -12.00
C ARG A 416 -5.82 1.44 -12.41
N PHE A 417 -5.63 2.51 -11.65
CA PHE A 417 -6.23 3.81 -11.88
C PHE A 417 -5.21 4.94 -11.67
N PRO A 418 -5.37 6.09 -12.33
CA PRO A 418 -4.71 7.33 -11.92
C PRO A 418 -4.94 7.60 -10.41
N PRO A 419 -4.00 8.25 -9.70
CA PRO A 419 -4.11 8.50 -8.26
C PRO A 419 -5.49 9.02 -7.83
N CYS A 420 -6.12 8.32 -6.89
CA CYS A 420 -7.45 8.67 -6.38
C CYS A 420 -7.68 8.14 -4.95
N VAL A 421 -8.65 8.71 -4.27
CA VAL A 421 -9.23 8.19 -3.03
C VAL A 421 -10.38 7.26 -3.39
N ARG A 422 -10.23 5.97 -3.10
CA ARG A 422 -11.26 4.96 -3.38
C ARG A 422 -12.32 4.93 -2.29
N LEU A 423 -13.58 4.93 -2.70
CA LEU A 423 -14.74 4.88 -1.83
C LEU A 423 -15.48 3.55 -2.05
N GLY A 424 -15.30 2.62 -1.13
CA GLY A 424 -15.99 1.33 -1.09
C GLY A 424 -17.06 1.28 0.00
N ASP A 425 -17.46 0.07 0.39
CA ASP A 425 -18.33 -0.19 1.55
C ASP A 425 -17.75 0.41 2.84
N LEU A 426 -18.62 0.58 3.84
CA LEU A 426 -18.20 1.01 5.18
C LEU A 426 -17.33 -0.08 5.81
N THR A 427 -16.35 0.34 6.63
CA THR A 427 -15.66 -0.59 7.52
C THR A 427 -16.65 -1.24 8.51
N ALA A 428 -16.25 -2.33 9.15
CA ALA A 428 -17.14 -3.03 10.09
C ALA A 428 -17.65 -2.09 11.21
N ASP A 429 -16.77 -1.26 11.76
CA ASP A 429 -17.08 -0.30 12.83
C ASP A 429 -17.99 0.84 12.33
N GLU A 430 -17.67 1.42 11.16
CA GLU A 430 -18.51 2.46 10.53
C GLU A 430 -19.91 1.91 10.20
N ALA A 431 -20.01 0.68 9.69
CA ALA A 431 -21.26 0.02 9.38
C ALA A 431 -22.10 -0.25 10.65
N GLN A 432 -21.46 -0.66 11.75
CA GLN A 432 -22.13 -0.84 13.03
C GLN A 432 -22.71 0.47 13.55
N GLN A 433 -21.93 1.55 13.49
CA GLN A 433 -22.40 2.89 13.87
C GLN A 433 -23.54 3.37 12.97
N ALA A 434 -23.45 3.14 11.66
CA ALA A 434 -24.47 3.54 10.70
C ALA A 434 -25.79 2.81 10.98
N ARG A 435 -25.75 1.49 11.20
CA ARG A 435 -26.93 0.69 11.57
C ARG A 435 -27.57 1.18 12.87
N ALA A 436 -26.76 1.50 13.88
CA ALA A 436 -27.26 2.04 15.14
C ALA A 436 -28.00 3.38 14.95
N ARG A 437 -27.42 4.30 14.16
CA ARG A 437 -28.06 5.60 13.85
C ARG A 437 -29.35 5.45 13.03
N TYR A 438 -29.39 4.48 12.13
CA TYR A 438 -30.54 4.19 11.27
C TYR A 438 -31.60 3.26 11.90
N GLY A 439 -31.39 2.77 13.13
CA GLY A 439 -32.32 1.84 13.78
C GLY A 439 -32.43 0.48 13.08
N ILE A 440 -31.34 -0.01 12.49
CA ILE A 440 -31.28 -1.29 11.77
C ILE A 440 -30.73 -2.38 12.71
N PRO A 441 -31.51 -3.44 13.02
CA PRO A 441 -31.03 -4.54 13.85
C PRO A 441 -29.86 -5.31 13.24
N GLU A 442 -29.03 -5.91 14.09
CA GLU A 442 -27.99 -6.83 13.66
C GLU A 442 -28.61 -8.09 13.03
N GLY A 443 -28.03 -8.58 11.94
CA GLY A 443 -28.55 -9.73 11.19
C GLY A 443 -29.72 -9.43 10.24
N ALA A 444 -30.22 -8.19 10.17
CA ALA A 444 -31.29 -7.81 9.24
C ALA A 444 -30.88 -7.91 7.75
N LEU A 445 -29.58 -7.79 7.45
CA LEU A 445 -29.01 -7.85 6.11
C LEU A 445 -28.07 -9.04 5.93
N ALA A 446 -27.90 -9.49 4.70
CA ALA A 446 -26.81 -10.36 4.31
C ALA A 446 -25.44 -9.74 4.66
N GLY A 447 -24.44 -10.57 4.99
CA GLY A 447 -23.13 -10.15 5.48
C GLY A 447 -22.45 -9.02 4.67
N PRO A 448 -22.32 -9.14 3.33
CA PRO A 448 -21.72 -8.09 2.52
C PRO A 448 -22.60 -6.82 2.46
N ASP A 449 -23.92 -6.97 2.32
CA ASP A 449 -24.84 -5.84 2.14
C ASP A 449 -25.04 -5.01 3.42
N ALA A 450 -24.75 -5.60 4.58
CA ALA A 450 -24.83 -4.93 5.88
C ALA A 450 -23.82 -3.76 6.04
N ARG A 451 -22.91 -3.58 5.09
CA ARG A 451 -21.90 -2.50 5.07
C ARG A 451 -22.12 -1.49 3.93
N HIS A 452 -23.07 -1.75 3.03
CA HIS A 452 -23.28 -0.92 1.85
C HIS A 452 -24.07 0.36 2.19
N PRO A 453 -23.52 1.58 2.00
CA PRO A 453 -24.10 2.83 2.51
C PRO A 453 -25.53 3.11 2.02
N LEU A 454 -25.78 3.00 0.71
CA LEU A 454 -27.12 3.25 0.16
C LEU A 454 -28.13 2.22 0.66
N THR A 455 -27.76 0.94 0.74
CA THR A 455 -28.65 -0.14 1.19
C THR A 455 -29.11 0.11 2.63
N LEU A 456 -28.19 0.52 3.51
CA LEU A 456 -28.53 0.91 4.88
C LEU A 456 -29.51 2.09 4.91
N ARG A 457 -29.27 3.13 4.10
CA ARG A 457 -30.17 4.28 4.01
C ARG A 457 -31.56 3.88 3.52
N LEU A 458 -31.66 3.17 2.39
CA LEU A 458 -32.95 2.77 1.81
C LEU A 458 -33.73 1.86 2.75
N LEU A 459 -33.06 0.91 3.40
CA LEU A 459 -33.69 0.05 4.41
C LEU A 459 -34.21 0.87 5.61
N SER A 460 -33.49 1.91 6.04
CA SER A 460 -33.97 2.78 7.12
C SER A 460 -35.26 3.51 6.76
N GLU A 461 -35.39 3.97 5.50
CA GLU A 461 -36.60 4.63 4.99
C GLU A 461 -37.78 3.65 4.90
N VAL A 462 -37.52 2.42 4.43
CA VAL A 462 -38.52 1.33 4.40
C VAL A 462 -39.01 0.99 5.80
N ARG A 463 -38.10 0.85 6.77
CA ARG A 463 -38.44 0.53 8.16
C ARG A 463 -39.20 1.66 8.84
N ALA A 464 -38.84 2.93 8.58
CA ALA A 464 -39.56 4.07 9.11
C ALA A 464 -41.02 4.11 8.62
N ALA A 465 -41.30 3.60 7.41
CA ALA A 465 -42.65 3.47 6.87
C ALA A 465 -43.42 2.24 7.40
N LEU A 466 -42.72 1.23 7.95
CA LEU A 466 -43.28 -0.05 8.38
C LEU A 466 -42.72 -0.52 9.75
N PRO A 467 -42.94 0.22 10.85
CA PRO A 467 -42.24 0.03 12.13
C PRO A 467 -42.50 -1.33 12.83
N ASP A 468 -43.60 -2.03 12.52
CA ASP A 468 -44.04 -3.25 13.22
C ASP A 468 -43.89 -4.56 12.42
N THR A 469 -43.18 -4.54 11.29
CA THR A 469 -43.06 -5.73 10.44
C THR A 469 -41.77 -6.50 10.74
N PRO A 470 -41.84 -7.76 11.20
CA PRO A 470 -40.67 -8.63 11.27
C PRO A 470 -40.21 -8.95 9.85
N HIS A 471 -38.98 -8.59 9.52
CA HIS A 471 -38.41 -8.88 8.21
C HIS A 471 -37.47 -10.08 8.30
N PRO A 472 -37.53 -11.00 7.32
CA PRO A 472 -36.47 -11.99 7.15
C PRO A 472 -35.14 -11.27 6.86
N ARG A 473 -34.04 -12.02 6.89
CA ARG A 473 -32.75 -11.49 6.44
C ARG A 473 -32.86 -11.11 4.97
N LEU A 474 -32.65 -9.82 4.67
CA LEU A 474 -32.78 -9.26 3.32
C LEU A 474 -31.41 -9.18 2.63
N ASP A 475 -31.40 -9.34 1.32
CA ASP A 475 -30.25 -8.95 0.49
C ASP A 475 -30.43 -7.54 -0.09
N ARG A 476 -29.42 -7.08 -0.85
CA ARG A 476 -29.43 -5.77 -1.51
C ARG A 476 -30.60 -5.58 -2.47
N ASP A 477 -30.98 -6.63 -3.20
CA ASP A 477 -32.05 -6.58 -4.19
C ASP A 477 -33.43 -6.49 -3.54
N ASP A 478 -33.65 -7.25 -2.45
CA ASP A 478 -34.87 -7.16 -1.64
C ASP A 478 -35.10 -5.73 -1.14
N VAL A 479 -34.03 -5.05 -0.72
CA VAL A 479 -34.09 -3.65 -0.27
C VAL A 479 -34.45 -2.71 -1.42
N LEU A 480 -33.88 -2.90 -2.62
CA LEU A 480 -34.22 -2.09 -3.79
C LEU A 480 -35.68 -2.28 -4.21
N PHE A 481 -36.19 -3.52 -4.22
CA PHE A 481 -37.61 -3.81 -4.45
C PHE A 481 -38.51 -3.12 -3.41
N ALA A 482 -38.22 -3.31 -2.12
CA ALA A 482 -39.03 -2.75 -1.03
C ALA A 482 -39.04 -1.21 -1.06
N HIS A 483 -37.90 -0.59 -1.37
CA HIS A 483 -37.81 0.86 -1.52
C HIS A 483 -38.58 1.37 -2.74
N LEU A 484 -38.49 0.69 -3.89
CA LEU A 484 -39.26 1.03 -5.09
C LEU A 484 -40.78 0.96 -4.82
N ASP A 485 -41.23 -0.09 -4.15
CA ASP A 485 -42.63 -0.26 -3.75
C ASP A 485 -43.09 0.85 -2.79
N LEU A 486 -42.26 1.20 -1.81
CA LEU A 486 -42.51 2.34 -0.91
C LEU A 486 -42.65 3.64 -1.69
N MET A 487 -41.78 3.89 -2.67
CA MET A 487 -41.84 5.11 -3.49
C MET A 487 -43.10 5.16 -4.35
N CYS A 488 -43.44 4.04 -4.99
CA CYS A 488 -44.68 3.93 -5.76
C CYS A 488 -45.92 4.17 -4.88
N LEU A 489 -45.90 3.67 -3.64
CA LEU A 489 -46.96 3.89 -2.66
C LEU A 489 -47.04 5.37 -2.23
N ARG A 490 -45.92 6.01 -1.90
CA ARG A 490 -45.88 7.43 -1.50
C ARG A 490 -46.38 8.36 -2.59
N ILE A 491 -45.95 8.13 -3.84
CA ILE A 491 -46.43 8.86 -5.02
C ILE A 491 -47.94 8.64 -5.18
N ALA A 492 -48.42 7.39 -5.07
CA ALA A 492 -49.84 7.09 -5.17
C ALA A 492 -50.68 7.72 -4.04
N VAL A 493 -50.16 7.80 -2.82
CA VAL A 493 -50.82 8.48 -1.68
C VAL A 493 -50.94 9.97 -1.96
N ARG A 494 -49.89 10.62 -2.49
CA ARG A 494 -49.92 12.04 -2.86
C ARG A 494 -50.93 12.32 -3.97
N LEU A 495 -50.90 11.53 -5.04
CA LEU A 495 -51.87 11.62 -6.12
C LEU A 495 -53.30 11.35 -5.63
N ALA A 496 -53.49 10.38 -4.73
CA ALA A 496 -54.79 10.07 -4.16
C ALA A 496 -55.34 11.22 -3.30
N ALA A 497 -54.48 11.92 -2.55
CA ALA A 497 -54.88 13.07 -1.73
C ALA A 497 -55.41 14.23 -2.59
N GLU A 498 -54.77 14.51 -3.73
CA GLU A 498 -55.20 15.55 -4.68
C GLU A 498 -56.49 15.16 -5.44
N ASN A 499 -56.74 13.87 -5.63
CA ASN A 499 -57.86 13.34 -6.43
C ASN A 499 -58.99 12.69 -5.61
N GLY A 500 -58.94 12.77 -4.27
CA GLY A 500 -60.00 12.27 -3.37
C GLY A 500 -60.14 10.74 -3.28
N LEU A 501 -59.10 9.97 -3.60
CA LEU A 501 -59.13 8.51 -3.63
C LEU A 501 -58.72 7.89 -2.28
N ARG A 502 -59.32 6.76 -1.88
CA ARG A 502 -59.04 6.06 -0.60
C ARG A 502 -59.00 4.54 -0.73
N GLY A 503 -58.34 3.88 0.22
CA GLY A 503 -58.36 2.42 0.38
C GLY A 503 -57.77 1.67 -0.82
N THR A 504 -58.50 0.69 -1.35
CA THR A 504 -58.05 -0.18 -2.46
C THR A 504 -57.74 0.59 -3.75
N ALA A 505 -58.33 1.78 -3.95
CA ALA A 505 -58.01 2.65 -5.08
C ALA A 505 -56.56 3.14 -5.04
N VAL A 506 -56.01 3.41 -3.84
CA VAL A 506 -54.61 3.83 -3.67
C VAL A 506 -53.66 2.70 -4.05
N ARG A 507 -53.97 1.45 -3.66
CA ARG A 507 -53.16 0.27 -4.05
C ARG A 507 -53.15 0.05 -5.56
N ARG A 508 -54.31 0.19 -6.23
CA ARG A 508 -54.39 0.12 -7.70
C ARG A 508 -53.61 1.25 -8.35
N LEU A 509 -53.62 2.45 -7.77
CA LEU A 509 -52.84 3.58 -8.25
C LEU A 509 -51.33 3.33 -8.07
N ALA A 510 -50.90 2.78 -6.95
CA ALA A 510 -49.50 2.38 -6.72
C ALA A 510 -49.00 1.38 -7.77
N ALA A 511 -49.82 0.38 -8.14
CA ALA A 511 -49.48 -0.55 -9.22
C ALA A 511 -49.35 0.16 -10.59
N LYS A 512 -50.18 1.17 -10.86
CA LYS A 512 -50.07 1.99 -12.09
C LYS A 512 -48.83 2.88 -12.08
N VAL A 513 -48.50 3.48 -10.94
CA VAL A 513 -47.28 4.26 -10.75
C VAL A 513 -46.07 3.37 -10.99
N SER A 514 -46.02 2.18 -10.37
CA SER A 514 -44.97 1.19 -10.63
C SER A 514 -44.85 0.88 -12.14
N GLY A 515 -45.96 0.61 -12.81
CA GLY A 515 -45.97 0.41 -14.26
C GLY A 515 -45.37 1.58 -15.07
N GLN A 516 -45.65 2.83 -14.68
CA GLN A 516 -45.03 4.01 -15.29
C GLN A 516 -43.54 4.14 -14.94
N VAL A 517 -43.13 3.80 -13.73
CA VAL A 517 -41.72 3.80 -13.32
C VAL A 517 -40.90 2.77 -14.11
N HIS A 518 -41.44 1.56 -14.34
CA HIS A 518 -40.79 0.59 -15.22
C HIS A 518 -40.74 1.06 -16.68
N GLU A 519 -41.74 1.81 -17.15
CA GLU A 519 -41.69 2.45 -18.48
C GLU A 519 -40.65 3.57 -18.56
N ALA A 520 -40.51 4.36 -17.50
CA ALA A 520 -39.46 5.36 -17.35
C ALA A 520 -38.07 4.71 -17.42
N ALA A 521 -37.87 3.59 -16.73
CA ALA A 521 -36.63 2.81 -16.79
C ALA A 521 -36.33 2.32 -18.21
N ARG A 522 -37.32 1.76 -18.93
CA ARG A 522 -37.16 1.34 -20.33
C ARG A 522 -36.73 2.46 -21.25
N ARG A 523 -37.38 3.61 -21.17
CA ARG A 523 -37.06 4.77 -22.02
C ARG A 523 -35.70 5.38 -21.70
N SER A 524 -35.22 5.21 -20.47
CA SER A 524 -33.87 5.64 -20.05
C SER A 524 -32.74 4.82 -20.69
N LEU A 525 -33.03 3.64 -21.26
CA LEU A 525 -32.05 2.81 -21.99
C LEU A 525 -31.79 3.29 -23.44
N GLY A 526 -32.52 4.30 -23.91
CA GLY A 526 -32.33 4.90 -25.24
C GLY A 526 -30.97 5.60 -25.41
N PRO A 527 -30.75 6.30 -26.54
CA PRO A 527 -29.44 6.86 -26.94
C PRO A 527 -28.88 8.00 -26.05
N GLY A 528 -29.47 8.25 -24.86
CA GLY A 528 -29.00 9.25 -23.90
C GLY A 528 -28.07 8.69 -22.82
N GLN A 529 -27.66 9.52 -21.86
CA GLN A 529 -26.79 9.14 -20.73
C GLN A 529 -27.54 8.44 -19.58
N GLY A 530 -28.62 7.71 -19.88
CA GLY A 530 -29.47 7.10 -18.84
C GLY A 530 -30.50 8.03 -18.22
N GLU A 531 -30.65 9.23 -18.76
CA GLU A 531 -31.71 10.19 -18.41
C GLU A 531 -32.90 10.07 -19.37
N LEU A 532 -34.04 10.55 -18.90
CA LEU A 532 -35.22 10.81 -19.70
C LEU A 532 -35.17 12.24 -20.18
N ASP A 533 -35.20 12.45 -21.49
CA ASP A 533 -35.45 13.79 -22.01
C ASP A 533 -36.83 14.30 -21.53
N ARG A 534 -37.01 15.62 -21.59
CA ARG A 534 -38.23 16.27 -21.10
C ARG A 534 -39.51 15.71 -21.74
N ALA A 535 -39.48 15.38 -23.03
CA ALA A 535 -40.63 14.88 -23.76
C ALA A 535 -41.01 13.45 -23.32
N SER A 536 -40.00 12.60 -23.13
CA SER A 536 -40.12 11.22 -22.65
C SER A 536 -40.61 11.19 -21.21
N PHE A 537 -40.09 12.08 -20.36
CA PHE A 537 -40.59 12.24 -19.00
C PHE A 537 -42.06 12.64 -18.99
N GLU A 538 -42.46 13.68 -19.73
CA GLU A 538 -43.84 14.16 -19.76
C GLU A 538 -44.82 13.11 -20.33
N ALA A 539 -44.35 12.28 -21.28
CA ALA A 539 -45.15 11.20 -21.83
C ALA A 539 -45.45 10.07 -20.82
N VAL A 540 -44.57 9.86 -19.84
CA VAL A 540 -44.73 8.86 -18.77
C VAL A 540 -45.40 9.48 -17.53
N PHE A 541 -45.03 10.71 -17.19
CA PHE A 541 -45.52 11.48 -16.05
C PHE A 541 -46.00 12.86 -16.52
N PRO A 542 -47.29 13.00 -16.88
CA PRO A 542 -47.82 14.25 -17.41
C PRO A 542 -47.82 15.39 -16.38
N TRP A 543 -47.53 16.61 -16.85
CA TRP A 543 -47.79 17.84 -16.09
C TRP A 543 -49.29 18.18 -16.03
N GLY A 544 -50.01 17.86 -17.10
CA GLY A 544 -51.46 18.02 -17.23
C GLY A 544 -52.28 16.79 -16.80
N PRO A 545 -53.54 16.68 -17.26
CA PRO A 545 -54.39 15.54 -16.97
C PRO A 545 -53.80 14.24 -17.52
N ALA A 546 -53.70 13.21 -16.66
CA ALA A 546 -53.21 11.91 -17.07
C ALA A 546 -54.24 11.17 -17.95
N PRO A 547 -53.78 10.34 -18.91
CA PRO A 547 -54.65 9.52 -19.73
C PRO A 547 -55.58 8.60 -18.91
N ALA A 548 -56.77 8.31 -19.43
CA ALA A 548 -57.78 7.48 -18.75
C ALA A 548 -57.25 6.10 -18.32
N ARG A 549 -56.31 5.50 -19.08
CA ARG A 549 -55.62 4.24 -18.72
C ARG A 549 -54.88 4.32 -17.36
N LEU A 550 -54.38 5.50 -16.99
CA LEU A 550 -53.73 5.75 -15.70
C LEU A 550 -54.73 6.09 -14.58
N GLY A 551 -56.03 6.17 -14.89
CA GLY A 551 -57.07 6.53 -13.93
C GLY A 551 -57.40 8.02 -13.88
N GLY A 552 -56.84 8.84 -14.77
CA GLY A 552 -57.07 10.29 -14.81
C GLY A 552 -56.29 11.06 -13.73
N GLY A 553 -56.76 12.28 -13.45
CA GLY A 553 -56.19 13.18 -12.43
C GLY A 553 -55.01 14.02 -12.93
N THR A 554 -54.61 15.02 -12.16
CA THR A 554 -53.45 15.89 -12.41
C THR A 554 -52.34 15.61 -11.39
N GLY A 555 -51.14 16.17 -11.59
CA GLY A 555 -50.09 16.18 -10.57
C GLY A 555 -49.05 15.07 -10.63
N TRP A 556 -49.06 14.22 -11.67
CA TRP A 556 -48.12 13.08 -11.81
C TRP A 556 -46.65 13.52 -11.80
N ALA A 557 -46.28 14.46 -12.66
CA ALA A 557 -44.91 15.00 -12.70
C ALA A 557 -44.47 15.57 -11.34
N SER A 558 -45.32 16.41 -10.73
CA SER A 558 -45.06 17.04 -9.43
C SER A 558 -44.89 16.00 -8.32
N ALA A 559 -45.73 14.97 -8.29
CA ALA A 559 -45.68 13.94 -7.27
C ALA A 559 -44.39 13.11 -7.32
N VAL A 560 -43.96 12.69 -8.51
CA VAL A 560 -42.72 11.92 -8.68
C VAL A 560 -41.48 12.74 -8.30
N LEU A 561 -41.45 14.02 -8.68
CA LEU A 561 -40.36 14.94 -8.33
C LEU A 561 -40.33 15.29 -6.84
N THR A 562 -41.50 15.48 -6.22
CA THR A 562 -41.62 15.82 -4.81
C THR A 562 -41.22 14.65 -3.92
N GLU A 563 -41.59 13.42 -4.28
CA GLU A 563 -41.16 12.21 -3.56
C GLU A 563 -39.71 11.84 -3.85
N GLY A 564 -39.05 12.51 -4.81
CA GLY A 564 -37.63 12.36 -5.08
C GLY A 564 -37.22 11.06 -5.76
N LEU A 565 -38.16 10.37 -6.44
CA LEU A 565 -37.82 9.16 -7.20
C LEU A 565 -37.05 9.52 -8.48
N LEU A 566 -37.49 10.58 -9.17
CA LEU A 566 -36.79 11.21 -10.28
C LEU A 566 -36.39 12.63 -9.88
N VAL A 567 -35.22 13.07 -10.33
CA VAL A 567 -34.67 14.41 -10.13
C VAL A 567 -34.27 15.04 -11.46
N PRO A 568 -34.29 16.37 -11.58
CA PRO A 568 -33.75 17.05 -12.76
C PRO A 568 -32.27 16.73 -12.98
N ALA A 569 -31.89 16.42 -14.22
CA ALA A 569 -30.51 16.28 -14.66
C ALA A 569 -30.39 16.98 -16.03
N GLY A 570 -29.59 18.06 -16.10
CA GLY A 570 -29.44 18.86 -17.31
C GLY A 570 -30.78 19.35 -17.86
N ASN A 571 -31.11 18.92 -19.08
CA ASN A 571 -32.38 19.26 -19.75
C ASN A 571 -33.47 18.19 -19.57
N GLY A 572 -33.18 17.13 -18.83
CA GLY A 572 -34.03 15.97 -18.61
C GLY A 572 -34.19 15.61 -17.13
N TYR A 573 -34.45 14.33 -16.88
CA TYR A 573 -34.73 13.76 -15.57
C TYR A 573 -34.07 12.40 -15.42
N ARG A 574 -33.56 12.07 -14.24
CA ARG A 574 -32.97 10.76 -13.93
C ARG A 574 -33.47 10.22 -12.60
N PHE A 575 -33.29 8.94 -12.37
CA PHE A 575 -33.47 8.37 -11.03
C PHE A 575 -32.52 9.03 -10.03
N ALA A 576 -33.04 9.34 -8.84
CA ALA A 576 -32.26 10.04 -7.82
C ALA A 576 -31.03 9.24 -7.37
N HIS A 577 -31.18 7.92 -7.27
CA HIS A 577 -30.11 7.00 -6.92
C HIS A 577 -29.63 6.25 -8.16
N GLU A 578 -28.36 6.45 -8.50
CA GLU A 578 -27.68 5.81 -9.63
C GLU A 578 -27.79 4.27 -9.61
N GLU A 579 -27.63 3.66 -8.44
CA GLU A 579 -27.72 2.19 -8.32
C GLU A 579 -29.13 1.67 -8.55
N LEU A 580 -30.15 2.36 -7.99
CA LEU A 580 -31.55 2.02 -8.26
C LEU A 580 -31.85 2.14 -9.74
N ALA A 581 -31.28 3.17 -10.40
CA ALA A 581 -31.38 3.37 -11.85
C ALA A 581 -30.78 2.18 -12.61
N ASP A 582 -29.53 1.82 -12.32
CA ASP A 582 -28.81 0.74 -12.98
C ASP A 582 -29.58 -0.58 -12.82
N TRP A 583 -30.08 -0.85 -11.61
CA TRP A 583 -30.84 -2.05 -11.28
C TRP A 583 -32.16 -2.14 -12.05
N ILE A 584 -33.02 -1.12 -11.98
CA ILE A 584 -34.33 -1.17 -12.67
C ILE A 584 -34.18 -1.11 -14.20
N GLN A 585 -33.14 -0.42 -14.70
CA GLN A 585 -32.85 -0.38 -16.13
C GLN A 585 -32.34 -1.74 -16.62
N GLY A 586 -31.46 -2.40 -15.86
CA GLY A 586 -30.97 -3.75 -16.17
C GLY A 586 -32.09 -4.78 -16.29
N MET A 587 -33.19 -4.63 -15.53
CA MET A 587 -34.36 -5.50 -15.65
C MET A 587 -35.06 -5.45 -17.02
N HIS A 588 -34.90 -4.35 -17.77
CA HIS A 588 -35.53 -4.20 -19.09
C HIS A 588 -34.53 -4.15 -20.25
N LEU A 589 -33.25 -4.34 -19.97
CA LEU A 589 -32.23 -4.34 -21.01
C LEU A 589 -32.33 -5.63 -21.83
N ASP A 590 -32.38 -5.49 -23.16
CA ASP A 590 -32.13 -6.62 -24.06
C ASP A 590 -30.64 -6.95 -24.01
N LEU A 591 -30.28 -7.92 -23.17
CA LEU A 591 -28.90 -8.26 -22.89
C LEU A 591 -28.18 -8.81 -24.13
N ASP A 592 -28.84 -9.63 -24.95
CA ASP A 592 -28.19 -10.24 -26.11
C ASP A 592 -27.87 -9.17 -27.18
N GLU A 593 -28.80 -8.25 -27.44
CA GLU A 593 -28.56 -7.11 -28.35
C GLU A 593 -27.50 -6.15 -27.78
N ALA A 594 -27.54 -5.88 -26.47
CA ALA A 594 -26.54 -5.03 -25.81
C ALA A 594 -25.13 -5.64 -25.90
N LEU A 595 -24.97 -6.94 -25.60
CA LEU A 595 -23.68 -7.63 -25.72
C LEU A 595 -23.23 -7.68 -27.19
N HIS A 596 -24.15 -7.87 -28.14
CA HIS A 596 -23.80 -7.80 -29.57
C HIS A 596 -23.24 -6.43 -29.95
N ALA A 597 -23.91 -5.35 -29.54
CA ALA A 597 -23.51 -3.99 -29.85
C ALA A 597 -22.20 -3.56 -29.16
N LEU A 598 -22.00 -3.93 -27.88
CA LEU A 598 -20.89 -3.47 -27.04
C LEU A 598 -19.63 -4.32 -27.19
N VAL A 599 -19.78 -5.63 -27.42
CA VAL A 599 -18.67 -6.60 -27.37
C VAL A 599 -18.37 -7.18 -28.75
N HIS A 600 -19.40 -7.47 -29.55
CA HIS A 600 -19.23 -8.27 -30.78
C HIS A 600 -19.22 -7.44 -32.08
N ARG A 601 -19.66 -6.18 -32.06
CA ARG A 601 -19.65 -5.30 -33.24
C ARG A 601 -18.22 -4.84 -33.56
N ARG A 602 -17.62 -5.37 -34.62
CA ARG A 602 -16.31 -4.91 -35.11
C ARG A 602 -16.42 -3.48 -35.63
N ARG A 603 -15.46 -2.64 -35.24
CA ARG A 603 -15.26 -1.25 -35.69
C ARG A 603 -14.72 -1.20 -37.13
N THR A 604 -15.33 -1.92 -38.06
CA THR A 604 -14.81 -2.16 -39.43
C THR A 604 -15.75 -1.75 -40.56
N ASP A 605 -16.77 -0.93 -40.31
CA ASP A 605 -17.62 -0.38 -41.38
C ASP A 605 -17.58 1.16 -41.39
N PRO A 606 -16.75 1.77 -42.28
CA PRO A 606 -16.60 3.23 -42.37
C PRO A 606 -17.86 3.97 -42.87
N ASP A 607 -18.79 3.27 -43.54
CA ASP A 607 -19.92 3.90 -44.26
C ASP A 607 -21.26 3.85 -43.52
N ALA A 608 -21.35 3.18 -42.36
CA ALA A 608 -22.53 3.28 -41.50
C ALA A 608 -22.45 4.58 -40.68
N ALA A 609 -23.42 5.50 -40.84
CA ALA A 609 -23.54 6.71 -40.01
C ALA A 609 -23.35 6.34 -38.53
N HIS A 610 -22.20 6.71 -37.95
CA HIS A 610 -21.75 6.14 -36.67
C HIS A 610 -22.71 6.53 -35.54
N PRO A 611 -23.42 5.59 -34.90
CA PRO A 611 -24.07 5.88 -33.62
C PRO A 611 -22.99 6.26 -32.62
N VAL A 612 -23.24 7.30 -31.81
CA VAL A 612 -22.36 7.69 -30.71
C VAL A 612 -22.08 6.45 -29.84
N PRO A 613 -20.81 6.08 -29.59
CA PRO A 613 -20.48 4.88 -28.80
C PRO A 613 -21.04 5.00 -27.38
N VAL A 614 -21.62 3.90 -26.88
CA VAL A 614 -22.18 3.84 -25.52
C VAL A 614 -21.07 4.14 -24.51
N PRO A 615 -21.24 5.15 -23.64
CA PRO A 615 -20.22 5.53 -22.66
C PRO A 615 -19.96 4.45 -21.62
N HIS A 616 -18.71 4.27 -21.23
CA HIS A 616 -18.26 3.22 -20.32
C HIS A 616 -18.94 3.26 -18.93
N HIS A 617 -19.30 4.45 -18.44
CA HIS A 617 -20.01 4.57 -17.16
C HIS A 617 -21.41 3.92 -17.15
N ARG A 618 -21.98 3.62 -18.33
CA ARG A 618 -23.26 2.90 -18.52
C ARG A 618 -23.11 1.38 -18.39
N ILE A 619 -22.03 0.91 -17.79
CA ILE A 619 -21.82 -0.52 -17.51
C ILE A 619 -22.81 -1.09 -16.50
N GLY A 620 -23.31 -0.26 -15.57
CA GLY A 620 -24.20 -0.67 -14.49
C GLY A 620 -25.41 -1.50 -14.96
N PRO A 621 -26.30 -0.98 -15.83
CA PRO A 621 -27.47 -1.73 -16.31
C PRO A 621 -27.12 -3.06 -16.97
N VAL A 622 -25.98 -3.16 -17.66
CA VAL A 622 -25.54 -4.39 -18.33
C VAL A 622 -25.10 -5.44 -17.30
N VAL A 623 -24.35 -5.01 -16.26
CA VAL A 623 -23.98 -5.89 -15.14
C VAL A 623 -25.22 -6.35 -14.37
N GLU A 624 -26.18 -5.46 -14.12
CA GLU A 624 -27.44 -5.82 -13.47
C GLU A 624 -28.25 -6.84 -14.29
N ALA A 625 -28.31 -6.66 -15.61
CA ALA A 625 -28.94 -7.63 -16.51
C ALA A 625 -28.24 -9.00 -16.44
N LEU A 626 -26.90 -9.04 -16.40
CA LEU A 626 -26.15 -10.30 -16.22
C LEU A 626 -26.43 -10.96 -14.86
N LEU A 627 -26.44 -10.20 -13.77
CA LEU A 627 -26.78 -10.70 -12.44
C LEU A 627 -28.22 -11.20 -12.36
N LEU A 628 -29.14 -10.57 -13.10
CA LEU A 628 -30.53 -11.00 -13.19
C LEU A 628 -30.68 -12.34 -13.92
N VAL A 629 -29.84 -12.65 -14.93
CA VAL A 629 -29.84 -13.95 -15.61
C VAL A 629 -29.62 -15.09 -14.62
N ALA A 630 -28.64 -14.97 -13.71
CA ALA A 630 -28.41 -16.02 -12.70
C ALA A 630 -29.62 -16.24 -11.79
N ARG A 631 -30.34 -15.17 -11.47
CA ARG A 631 -31.51 -15.21 -10.58
C ARG A 631 -32.76 -15.77 -11.25
N GLN A 632 -33.04 -15.37 -12.50
CA GLN A 632 -34.25 -15.79 -13.22
C GLN A 632 -34.08 -17.10 -13.99
N HIS A 633 -32.89 -17.35 -14.54
CA HIS A 633 -32.62 -18.46 -15.46
C HIS A 633 -31.58 -19.46 -14.91
N GLY A 634 -31.02 -19.19 -13.72
CA GLY A 634 -30.06 -20.07 -13.04
C GLY A 634 -28.60 -19.81 -13.39
N THR A 635 -27.69 -20.34 -12.56
CA THR A 635 -26.23 -20.12 -12.66
C THR A 635 -25.65 -20.61 -13.98
N ARG A 636 -26.16 -21.72 -14.55
CA ARG A 636 -25.72 -22.27 -15.84
C ARG A 636 -25.89 -21.28 -16.99
N GLN A 637 -27.00 -20.55 -17.02
CA GLN A 637 -27.26 -19.60 -18.10
C GLN A 637 -26.31 -18.40 -18.03
N LEU A 638 -26.00 -17.92 -16.82
CA LEU A 638 -24.99 -16.88 -16.65
C LEU A 638 -23.59 -17.39 -17.03
N ALA A 639 -23.23 -18.63 -16.66
CA ALA A 639 -21.94 -19.22 -17.03
C ALA A 639 -21.73 -19.20 -18.56
N LEU A 640 -22.75 -19.57 -19.34
CA LEU A 640 -22.69 -19.50 -20.81
C LEU A 640 -22.45 -18.08 -21.35
N GLN A 641 -23.05 -17.06 -20.72
CA GLN A 641 -22.80 -15.67 -21.13
C GLN A 641 -21.38 -15.21 -20.75
N LEU A 642 -20.88 -15.59 -19.57
CA LEU A 642 -19.52 -15.29 -19.13
C LEU A 642 -18.46 -16.01 -20.00
N GLU A 643 -18.75 -17.24 -20.45
CA GLU A 643 -17.92 -17.93 -21.45
C GLU A 643 -17.86 -17.15 -22.76
N LYS A 644 -18.98 -16.65 -23.28
CA LYS A 644 -18.98 -15.82 -24.50
C LYS A 644 -18.13 -14.54 -24.33
N LEU A 645 -18.19 -13.89 -23.17
CA LEU A 645 -17.32 -12.75 -22.86
C LEU A 645 -15.84 -13.14 -22.82
N THR A 646 -15.52 -14.31 -22.27
CA THR A 646 -14.15 -14.86 -22.27
C THR A 646 -13.65 -15.10 -23.70
N HIS A 647 -14.49 -15.68 -24.57
CA HIS A 647 -14.16 -15.86 -26.00
C HIS A 647 -14.04 -14.52 -26.74
N ALA A 648 -14.80 -13.50 -26.35
CA ALA A 648 -14.65 -12.16 -26.94
C ALA A 648 -13.26 -11.56 -26.64
N LEU A 649 -12.72 -11.81 -25.43
CA LEU A 649 -11.35 -11.39 -25.08
C LEU A 649 -10.26 -12.13 -25.88
N ASP A 650 -10.51 -13.35 -26.34
CA ASP A 650 -9.60 -14.02 -27.28
C ASP A 650 -9.56 -13.29 -28.64
N ALA A 651 -10.69 -12.76 -29.08
CA ALA A 651 -10.82 -12.04 -30.36
C ALA A 651 -10.28 -10.59 -30.26
N ASP A 652 -10.58 -9.89 -29.17
CA ASP A 652 -10.07 -8.54 -28.86
C ASP A 652 -9.73 -8.41 -27.37
N ARG A 653 -8.44 -8.60 -27.06
CA ARG A 653 -7.90 -8.52 -25.69
C ARG A 653 -7.97 -7.11 -25.09
N GLN A 654 -8.17 -6.08 -25.91
CA GLN A 654 -8.29 -4.69 -25.44
C GLN A 654 -9.75 -4.27 -25.30
N SER A 655 -10.69 -5.21 -25.44
CA SER A 655 -12.12 -4.95 -25.24
C SER A 655 -12.39 -4.61 -23.77
N TRP A 656 -12.51 -3.30 -23.52
CA TRP A 656 -12.87 -2.75 -22.21
C TRP A 656 -14.18 -3.35 -21.71
N TRP A 657 -15.20 -3.43 -22.57
CA TRP A 657 -16.52 -3.99 -22.23
C TRP A 657 -16.44 -5.45 -21.83
N ALA A 658 -15.75 -6.30 -22.60
CA ALA A 658 -15.68 -7.72 -22.26
C ALA A 658 -14.95 -7.97 -20.92
N ALA A 659 -13.81 -7.31 -20.70
CA ALA A 659 -13.04 -7.45 -19.46
C ALA A 659 -13.81 -6.92 -18.25
N ARG A 660 -14.46 -5.76 -18.38
CA ARG A 660 -15.18 -5.12 -17.28
C ARG A 660 -16.49 -5.82 -16.93
N LEU A 661 -17.29 -6.21 -17.92
CA LEU A 661 -18.51 -6.96 -17.67
C LEU A 661 -18.22 -8.29 -16.98
N LEU A 662 -17.16 -9.00 -17.41
CA LEU A 662 -16.76 -10.25 -16.80
C LEU A 662 -16.31 -10.05 -15.34
N THR A 663 -15.42 -9.08 -15.08
CA THR A 663 -14.88 -8.85 -13.74
C THR A 663 -15.91 -8.31 -12.76
N GLU A 664 -16.69 -7.29 -13.15
CA GLU A 664 -17.73 -6.69 -12.29
C GLU A 664 -18.86 -7.68 -11.98
N THR A 665 -19.24 -8.53 -12.94
CA THR A 665 -20.28 -9.54 -12.68
C THR A 665 -19.78 -10.60 -11.69
N LEU A 666 -18.57 -11.15 -11.91
CA LEU A 666 -18.00 -12.20 -11.05
C LEU A 666 -17.66 -11.72 -9.63
N LEU A 667 -17.31 -10.44 -9.45
CA LEU A 667 -17.10 -9.85 -8.12
C LEU A 667 -18.42 -9.63 -7.36
N ARG A 668 -19.54 -9.47 -8.07
CA ARG A 668 -20.84 -9.14 -7.49
C ARG A 668 -21.75 -10.33 -7.22
N VAL A 669 -21.54 -11.48 -7.88
CA VAL A 669 -22.29 -12.71 -7.56
C VAL A 669 -22.10 -13.11 -6.08
N PRO A 670 -23.14 -13.62 -5.40
CA PRO A 670 -23.04 -13.97 -3.98
C PRO A 670 -22.09 -15.14 -3.71
N ASP A 671 -22.00 -16.07 -4.67
CA ASP A 671 -21.09 -17.22 -4.68
C ASP A 671 -20.53 -17.39 -6.10
N ALA A 672 -19.21 -17.39 -6.23
CA ALA A 672 -18.53 -17.56 -7.51
C ALA A 672 -18.23 -19.04 -7.84
N THR A 673 -18.44 -19.97 -6.91
CA THR A 673 -18.15 -21.41 -7.06
C THR A 673 -18.83 -22.04 -8.29
N PRO A 674 -20.10 -21.72 -8.63
CA PRO A 674 -20.75 -22.27 -9.83
C PRO A 674 -20.08 -21.88 -11.15
N TYR A 675 -19.18 -20.89 -11.15
CA TYR A 675 -18.49 -20.37 -12.33
C TYR A 675 -17.02 -20.80 -12.38
N ILE A 676 -16.61 -21.79 -11.57
CA ILE A 676 -15.22 -22.23 -11.46
C ILE A 676 -14.62 -22.67 -12.79
N ASP A 677 -15.41 -23.29 -13.67
CA ASP A 677 -14.93 -23.73 -14.99
C ASP A 677 -14.65 -22.53 -15.91
N VAL A 678 -15.44 -21.46 -15.81
CA VAL A 678 -15.18 -20.19 -16.52
C VAL A 678 -13.91 -19.52 -15.98
N LEU A 679 -13.72 -19.54 -14.66
CA LEU A 679 -12.52 -19.01 -14.00
C LEU A 679 -11.25 -19.81 -14.37
N ARG A 680 -11.35 -21.13 -14.48
CA ARG A 680 -10.27 -22.00 -14.97
C ARG A 680 -9.93 -21.70 -16.43
N LEU A 681 -10.95 -21.59 -17.29
CA LEU A 681 -10.77 -21.18 -18.69
C LEU A 681 -10.04 -19.84 -18.77
N LEU A 682 -10.47 -18.85 -18.00
CA LEU A 682 -9.85 -17.52 -17.97
C LEU A 682 -8.40 -17.56 -17.47
N THR A 683 -8.12 -18.38 -16.46
CA THR A 683 -6.77 -18.62 -15.94
C THR A 683 -5.86 -19.18 -17.04
N ASP A 684 -6.33 -20.20 -17.76
CA ASP A 684 -5.58 -20.82 -18.87
C ASP A 684 -5.31 -19.81 -19.99
N ARG A 685 -6.27 -18.93 -20.30
CA ARG A 685 -6.10 -17.84 -21.28
C ARG A 685 -5.05 -16.82 -20.83
N ILE A 686 -5.10 -16.36 -19.59
CA ILE A 686 -4.12 -15.40 -19.05
C ILE A 686 -2.71 -15.98 -19.11
N VAL A 687 -2.54 -17.23 -18.68
CA VAL A 687 -1.25 -17.93 -18.74
C VAL A 687 -0.78 -18.07 -20.18
N ALA A 688 -1.67 -18.48 -21.10
CA ALA A 688 -1.34 -18.59 -22.51
C ALA A 688 -0.94 -17.23 -23.12
N TRP A 689 -1.67 -16.15 -22.84
CA TRP A 689 -1.34 -14.81 -23.35
C TRP A 689 0.03 -14.35 -22.86
N ARG A 690 0.32 -14.51 -21.57
CA ARG A 690 1.61 -14.13 -20.97
C ARG A 690 2.77 -14.95 -21.52
N GLN A 691 2.58 -16.24 -21.76
CA GLN A 691 3.60 -17.10 -22.38
C GLN A 691 3.94 -16.72 -23.82
N HIS A 692 3.00 -16.09 -24.54
CA HIS A 692 3.23 -15.56 -25.89
C HIS A 692 3.60 -14.07 -25.87
N GLU A 693 4.06 -13.54 -24.72
CA GLU A 693 4.43 -12.13 -24.52
C GLU A 693 3.31 -11.13 -24.86
N ARG A 694 2.06 -11.57 -24.76
CA ARG A 694 0.89 -10.72 -24.99
C ARG A 694 0.36 -10.18 -23.66
N PRO A 695 0.08 -8.87 -23.55
CA PRO A 695 -0.49 -8.31 -22.33
C PRO A 695 -1.91 -8.86 -22.12
N ALA A 696 -2.18 -9.32 -20.90
CA ALA A 696 -3.52 -9.61 -20.41
C ALA A 696 -4.21 -8.29 -19.98
N PRO A 697 -5.54 -8.23 -20.00
CA PRO A 697 -6.29 -7.10 -19.45
C PRO A 697 -5.88 -6.80 -18.01
N SER A 698 -5.65 -5.53 -17.69
CA SER A 698 -5.25 -5.08 -16.34
C SER A 698 -6.32 -5.40 -15.29
N GLU A 699 -7.57 -5.51 -15.74
CA GLU A 699 -8.75 -5.86 -14.97
C GLU A 699 -8.65 -7.22 -14.30
N LEU A 700 -7.91 -8.15 -14.92
CA LEU A 700 -7.75 -9.54 -14.52
C LEU A 700 -6.50 -9.78 -13.67
N GLY A 701 -5.94 -8.71 -13.08
CA GLY A 701 -4.79 -8.78 -12.18
C GLY A 701 -5.13 -9.41 -10.81
N PRO A 702 -4.15 -9.49 -9.89
CA PRO A 702 -4.29 -10.23 -8.63
C PRO A 702 -5.50 -9.81 -7.78
N ASP A 703 -5.81 -8.51 -7.69
CA ASP A 703 -6.94 -7.97 -6.92
C ASP A 703 -8.30 -8.56 -7.32
N PHE A 704 -8.48 -8.86 -8.61
CA PHE A 704 -9.70 -9.50 -9.09
C PHE A 704 -9.83 -10.90 -8.47
N TRP A 705 -8.77 -11.71 -8.54
CA TRP A 705 -8.78 -13.10 -8.08
C TRP A 705 -8.86 -13.23 -6.56
N THR A 706 -8.23 -12.32 -5.83
CA THR A 706 -8.32 -12.27 -4.36
C THR A 706 -9.69 -11.76 -3.90
N GLY A 707 -10.32 -10.88 -4.67
CA GLY A 707 -11.66 -10.34 -4.40
C GLY A 707 -12.83 -11.30 -4.67
N LEU A 708 -12.62 -12.42 -5.38
CA LEU A 708 -13.68 -13.38 -5.68
C LEU A 708 -14.21 -14.09 -4.42
N ARG A 709 -15.54 -14.22 -4.34
CA ARG A 709 -16.26 -14.97 -3.29
C ARG A 709 -16.20 -16.47 -3.58
N LEU A 710 -15.04 -17.06 -3.30
CA LEU A 710 -14.74 -18.48 -3.46
C LEU A 710 -14.27 -19.08 -2.14
N PRO A 711 -14.49 -20.40 -1.93
CA PRO A 711 -13.76 -21.17 -0.93
C PRO A 711 -12.25 -21.04 -1.15
N ASP A 712 -11.47 -20.98 -0.07
CA ASP A 712 -10.01 -20.82 -0.15
C ASP A 712 -9.36 -21.94 -0.97
N THR A 713 -9.89 -23.18 -0.91
CA THR A 713 -9.40 -24.31 -1.72
C THR A 713 -9.41 -23.99 -3.22
N ASP A 714 -10.53 -23.48 -3.73
CA ASP A 714 -10.69 -23.19 -5.16
C ASP A 714 -9.90 -21.94 -5.54
N ARG A 715 -9.88 -20.91 -4.68
CA ARG A 715 -9.07 -19.70 -4.89
C ARG A 715 -7.58 -20.03 -5.03
N PHE A 716 -7.02 -20.81 -4.11
CA PHE A 716 -5.61 -21.20 -4.17
C PHE A 716 -5.30 -22.16 -5.33
N GLU A 717 -6.26 -22.96 -5.79
CA GLU A 717 -6.09 -23.75 -7.01
C GLU A 717 -5.94 -22.85 -8.26
N LEU A 718 -6.76 -21.81 -8.37
CA LEU A 718 -6.67 -20.83 -9.46
C LEU A 718 -5.37 -20.02 -9.39
N LEU A 719 -5.02 -19.51 -8.20
CA LEU A 719 -3.76 -18.77 -7.98
C LEU A 719 -2.53 -19.62 -8.31
N ARG A 720 -2.53 -20.92 -7.96
CA ARG A 720 -1.46 -21.86 -8.32
C ARG A 720 -1.19 -21.87 -9.82
N SER A 721 -2.24 -21.85 -10.63
CA SER A 721 -2.12 -21.80 -12.09
C SER A 721 -1.71 -20.41 -12.60
N LEU A 722 -2.21 -19.33 -11.99
CA LEU A 722 -1.93 -17.94 -12.39
C LEU A 722 -0.50 -17.48 -12.08
N VAL A 723 0.17 -18.00 -11.06
CA VAL A 723 1.59 -17.67 -10.77
C VAL A 723 2.50 -17.98 -11.98
N ARG A 724 2.09 -18.89 -12.88
CA ARG A 724 2.78 -19.14 -14.15
C ARG A 724 2.70 -18.00 -15.16
N ALA A 725 1.85 -17.00 -14.92
CA ALA A 725 1.73 -15.77 -15.70
C ALA A 725 2.57 -14.61 -15.14
N ASP A 726 3.26 -14.80 -14.01
CA ASP A 726 4.09 -13.77 -13.39
C ASP A 726 5.33 -13.41 -14.23
N GLY A 727 5.61 -12.10 -14.32
CA GLY A 727 6.85 -11.56 -14.85
C GLY A 727 8.02 -11.68 -13.87
N PRO A 728 9.24 -11.27 -14.27
CA PRO A 728 10.40 -11.26 -13.39
C PRO A 728 10.15 -10.32 -12.20
N PRO A 729 10.76 -10.59 -11.03
CA PRO A 729 10.67 -9.69 -9.88
C PRO A 729 11.12 -8.28 -10.30
N PRO A 730 10.46 -7.21 -9.83
CA PRO A 730 10.94 -5.86 -10.06
C PRO A 730 12.36 -5.75 -9.50
N GLU A 731 13.29 -5.26 -10.31
CA GLU A 731 14.63 -4.91 -9.82
C GLU A 731 14.44 -3.87 -8.72
N THR A 732 14.60 -4.29 -7.47
CA THR A 732 14.76 -3.33 -6.37
C THR A 732 16.03 -2.56 -6.70
N ASP A 733 15.89 -1.27 -7.01
CA ASP A 733 16.98 -0.28 -7.08
C ASP A 733 17.70 -0.26 -5.73
N GLY A 734 18.56 -1.25 -5.54
CA GLY A 734 19.46 -1.43 -4.43
C GLY A 734 20.81 -0.96 -4.89
N LEU A 735 21.17 0.24 -4.43
CA LEU A 735 22.51 0.81 -4.43
C LEU A 735 23.59 -0.26 -4.25
N VAL A 736 24.16 -0.74 -5.35
CA VAL A 736 25.51 -1.30 -5.41
C VAL A 736 26.19 -0.60 -6.59
N SER A 737 26.63 0.63 -6.33
CA SER A 737 27.53 1.36 -7.20
C SER A 737 28.89 0.68 -7.21
N ASP A 738 29.32 0.30 -8.42
CA ASP A 738 30.68 0.18 -8.92
C ASP A 738 31.84 0.43 -7.94
N ALA A 739 32.62 -0.62 -7.70
CA ALA A 739 34.05 -0.48 -7.41
C ALA A 739 34.79 -1.75 -7.84
N ALA A 740 35.04 -1.89 -9.14
CA ALA A 740 36.03 -2.82 -9.66
C ALA A 740 36.72 -2.24 -10.90
N THR A 741 37.66 -1.33 -10.72
CA THR A 741 38.84 -1.17 -11.60
C THR A 741 39.98 -0.43 -10.89
N ALA A 742 41.16 -1.06 -10.88
CA ALA A 742 42.51 -0.53 -10.59
C ALA A 742 42.78 -0.05 -9.13
N SER A 743 43.95 -0.25 -8.50
CA SER A 743 45.30 -0.45 -9.03
C SER A 743 46.23 -1.22 -8.08
N ASP A 744 47.28 -1.74 -8.71
CA ASP A 744 48.58 -2.23 -8.23
C ASP A 744 49.19 -1.67 -6.94
N ALA A 745 50.09 -2.52 -6.43
CA ALA A 745 51.36 -2.23 -5.76
C ALA A 745 51.35 -1.91 -4.25
N SER A 746 51.75 -2.94 -3.48
CA SER A 746 52.80 -2.92 -2.44
C SER A 746 52.93 -1.70 -1.53
N THR A 747 52.93 -1.92 -0.21
CA THR A 747 54.09 -1.51 0.60
C THR A 747 54.16 -2.20 1.95
N THR A 748 55.39 -2.56 2.29
CA THR A 748 55.88 -3.06 3.57
C THR A 748 55.92 -1.99 4.66
N SER A 749 55.63 -2.44 5.88
CA SER A 749 56.29 -2.14 7.17
C SER A 749 56.31 -0.72 7.77
N ASP A 750 55.87 -0.71 9.04
CA ASP A 750 56.40 -0.02 10.23
C ASP A 750 56.27 1.50 10.39
N THR A 751 55.62 1.93 11.47
CA THR A 751 56.27 2.43 12.71
C THR A 751 55.25 2.95 13.75
N ALA A 752 55.73 3.09 14.98
CA ALA A 752 55.02 3.23 16.25
C ALA A 752 54.49 4.64 16.60
N SER A 753 53.52 4.66 17.53
CA SER A 753 53.61 5.35 18.85
C SER A 753 52.51 6.36 19.22
N THR A 754 51.87 6.05 20.36
CA THR A 754 51.46 6.90 21.50
C THR A 754 50.20 7.78 21.54
N ALA A 755 49.40 7.46 22.58
CA ALA A 755 48.65 8.31 23.53
C ALA A 755 47.16 8.64 23.26
N GLY A 756 46.28 8.14 24.16
CA GLY A 756 44.83 8.41 24.26
C GLY A 756 44.48 9.65 25.11
N PRO A 757 43.36 9.72 25.88
CA PRO A 757 42.23 8.77 26.04
C PRO A 757 40.81 9.43 25.98
N ALA A 758 39.74 8.61 26.06
CA ALA A 758 38.58 8.72 26.99
C ALA A 758 37.20 8.25 26.43
N SER A 759 36.69 7.17 27.05
CA SER A 759 35.29 6.84 27.46
C SER A 759 34.13 6.84 26.44
N ALA A 760 33.60 5.65 26.08
CA ALA A 760 32.39 4.96 26.63
C ALA A 760 31.09 5.45 25.95
N SER A 761 30.14 4.67 25.44
CA SER A 761 29.62 3.33 25.73
C SER A 761 28.59 2.94 24.65
N GLY A 762 28.33 1.66 24.39
CA GLY A 762 27.08 1.22 23.74
C GLY A 762 27.23 0.09 22.73
N THR A 763 27.04 -1.13 23.20
CA THR A 763 27.11 -2.41 22.49
C THR A 763 25.97 -2.66 21.50
N ALA A 764 26.27 -3.07 20.27
CA ALA A 764 25.42 -3.95 19.46
C ALA A 764 26.29 -4.71 18.44
N SER A 765 26.38 -6.02 18.64
CA SER A 765 27.24 -6.94 17.92
C SER A 765 26.70 -7.25 16.51
N THR A 766 27.56 -6.99 15.52
CA THR A 766 27.47 -7.48 14.15
C THR A 766 27.97 -8.92 14.08
N SER A 767 27.12 -9.84 13.64
CA SER A 767 27.52 -11.19 13.22
C SER A 767 27.21 -11.34 11.74
N GLY A 768 28.22 -11.09 10.92
CA GLY A 768 28.26 -11.52 9.54
C GLY A 768 28.59 -13.01 9.48
N THR A 769 27.79 -13.76 8.75
CA THR A 769 28.09 -15.12 8.33
C THR A 769 27.94 -15.20 6.83
N ALA A 770 29.09 -15.32 6.18
CA ALA A 770 29.25 -15.56 4.77
C ALA A 770 28.72 -16.96 4.41
N THR A 771 27.85 -17.04 3.41
CA THR A 771 27.43 -18.29 2.79
C THR A 771 28.12 -18.43 1.43
N PHE A 772 28.98 -19.44 1.35
CA PHE A 772 29.60 -19.96 0.14
C PHE A 772 28.50 -20.55 -0.77
N SER A 773 28.45 -20.15 -2.04
CA SER A 773 27.71 -20.87 -3.08
C SER A 773 28.60 -21.01 -4.31
N GLY A 774 28.99 -22.25 -4.62
CA GLY A 774 29.87 -22.60 -5.72
C GLY A 774 29.09 -22.93 -7.00
N ALA A 775 29.37 -22.11 -8.03
CA ALA A 775 29.58 -22.42 -9.44
C ALA A 775 28.73 -23.49 -10.17
N LEU A 776 27.99 -23.03 -11.19
CA LEU A 776 27.95 -23.65 -12.53
C LEU A 776 27.85 -22.52 -13.58
N GLY A 777 28.79 -22.47 -14.52
CA GLY A 777 28.92 -21.42 -15.54
C GLY A 777 28.38 -21.81 -16.91
N PHE A 778 28.08 -20.81 -17.75
CA PHE A 778 27.84 -20.93 -19.19
C PHE A 778 28.32 -19.67 -19.94
N PRO A 779 28.63 -19.78 -21.25
CA PRO A 779 29.53 -18.88 -21.98
C PRO A 779 28.85 -17.63 -22.54
N GLY A 780 29.66 -16.59 -22.75
CA GLY A 780 29.24 -15.31 -23.30
C GLY A 780 29.03 -15.31 -24.82
N ALA A 781 28.15 -14.42 -25.25
CA ALA A 781 28.11 -13.88 -26.60
C ALA A 781 27.62 -12.42 -26.53
N ARG A 782 28.46 -11.50 -27.02
CA ARG A 782 28.14 -10.09 -27.28
C ARG A 782 27.52 -9.97 -28.66
N THR A 783 26.52 -9.09 -28.81
CA THR A 783 26.31 -8.29 -30.03
C THR A 783 25.55 -7.01 -29.69
N ASP A 784 26.17 -5.88 -30.07
CA ASP A 784 25.61 -4.53 -30.05
C ASP A 784 24.49 -4.36 -31.10
N ALA A 785 23.46 -3.58 -30.79
CA ALA A 785 22.70 -2.81 -31.79
C ALA A 785 21.90 -1.68 -31.11
N SER A 786 22.38 -0.46 -31.31
CA SER A 786 21.76 0.82 -30.96
C SER A 786 20.53 1.15 -31.83
N GLY A 787 19.43 1.62 -31.22
CA GLY A 787 18.28 2.17 -31.94
C GLY A 787 17.29 2.96 -31.08
N GLY A 788 17.41 4.30 -31.11
CA GLY A 788 16.35 5.32 -30.92
C GLY A 788 15.34 5.18 -29.77
N ALA A 789 15.63 5.80 -28.63
CA ALA A 789 14.67 5.94 -27.52
C ALA A 789 13.68 7.11 -27.74
N ALA A 790 12.39 6.76 -27.82
CA ALA A 790 11.26 7.66 -27.52
C ALA A 790 11.05 7.71 -25.98
N PRO A 791 10.43 8.76 -25.42
CA PRO A 791 10.53 9.06 -23.99
C PRO A 791 9.92 7.93 -23.15
N HIS A 792 10.75 7.33 -22.30
CA HIS A 792 10.37 6.31 -21.32
C HIS A 792 9.34 6.88 -20.34
N GLN A 793 8.08 6.46 -20.47
CA GLN A 793 7.17 6.41 -19.32
C GLN A 793 7.73 5.35 -18.34
N PRO A 794 7.70 5.58 -17.02
CA PRO A 794 8.12 4.57 -16.05
C PRO A 794 7.17 3.36 -16.17
N HIS A 795 7.61 2.33 -16.88
CA HIS A 795 6.93 1.05 -16.94
C HIS A 795 7.05 0.37 -15.57
N TYR A 796 6.12 0.68 -14.67
CA TYR A 796 5.94 -0.12 -13.46
C TYR A 796 5.63 -1.56 -13.87
N ALA A 797 6.42 -2.51 -13.38
CA ALA A 797 6.20 -3.93 -13.63
C ALA A 797 4.77 -4.33 -13.22
N PRO A 798 4.08 -5.17 -14.03
CA PRO A 798 2.73 -5.62 -13.70
C PRO A 798 2.72 -6.36 -12.36
N PRO A 799 1.68 -6.18 -11.52
CA PRO A 799 1.58 -6.84 -10.23
C PRO A 799 1.57 -8.37 -10.40
N ARG A 800 2.25 -9.08 -9.49
CA ARG A 800 2.44 -10.53 -9.55
C ARG A 800 1.41 -11.24 -8.67
N TYR A 801 0.93 -12.39 -9.14
CA TYR A 801 0.03 -13.25 -8.37
C TYR A 801 0.74 -13.85 -7.14
N LEU A 802 2.05 -14.09 -7.23
CA LEU A 802 2.84 -14.56 -6.10
C LEU A 802 2.88 -13.56 -4.94
N ASP A 803 2.91 -12.26 -5.24
CA ASP A 803 2.91 -11.19 -4.22
C ASP A 803 1.55 -11.17 -3.49
N ALA A 804 0.44 -11.30 -4.22
CA ALA A 804 -0.89 -11.42 -3.62
C ALA A 804 -1.04 -12.67 -2.73
N VAL A 805 -0.41 -13.79 -3.10
CA VAL A 805 -0.36 -15.00 -2.26
C VAL A 805 0.44 -14.74 -0.98
N ALA A 806 1.54 -13.99 -1.06
CA ALA A 806 2.34 -13.60 0.10
C ALA A 806 1.56 -12.67 1.04
N GLU A 807 0.77 -11.73 0.52
CA GLU A 807 -0.13 -10.87 1.29
C GLU A 807 -1.21 -11.68 2.02
N LEU A 808 -1.86 -12.62 1.32
CA LEU A 808 -2.85 -13.52 1.93
C LEU A 808 -2.22 -14.37 3.05
N LEU A 809 -1.02 -14.91 2.82
CA LEU A 809 -0.26 -15.67 3.83
C LEU A 809 0.11 -14.80 5.03
N ALA A 810 0.47 -13.53 4.82
CA ALA A 810 0.79 -12.60 5.89
C ALA A 810 -0.45 -12.23 6.73
N ALA A 811 -1.63 -12.13 6.10
CA ALA A 811 -2.89 -11.79 6.75
C ALA A 811 -3.50 -12.97 7.54
N ALA A 812 -3.43 -14.19 7.00
CA ALA A 812 -4.05 -15.39 7.58
C ALA A 812 -3.13 -16.62 7.48
N PRO A 813 -1.99 -16.64 8.19
CA PRO A 813 -0.95 -17.66 7.99
C PRO A 813 -1.45 -19.09 8.23
N THR A 814 -2.21 -19.31 9.31
CA THR A 814 -2.73 -20.64 9.69
C THR A 814 -3.73 -21.20 8.68
N ALA A 815 -4.52 -20.35 8.03
CA ALA A 815 -5.49 -20.76 7.02
C ALA A 815 -4.80 -21.07 5.67
N VAL A 816 -3.76 -20.30 5.30
CA VAL A 816 -3.13 -20.36 3.98
C VAL A 816 -2.08 -21.47 3.87
N GLN A 817 -1.33 -21.76 4.95
CA GLN A 817 -0.27 -22.77 4.95
C GLN A 817 -0.68 -24.13 4.36
N PRO A 818 -1.85 -24.73 4.73
CA PRO A 818 -2.29 -26.02 4.16
C PRO A 818 -2.62 -25.98 2.68
N HIS A 819 -2.93 -24.81 2.12
CA HIS A 819 -3.17 -24.67 0.68
C HIS A 819 -1.85 -24.63 -0.09
N LEU A 820 -0.81 -24.00 0.47
CA LEU A 820 0.52 -23.93 -0.16
C LEU A 820 1.26 -25.27 -0.15
N THR A 821 1.06 -26.12 0.86
CA THR A 821 1.67 -27.47 0.84
C THR A 821 1.15 -28.33 -0.30
N ARG A 822 -0.10 -28.13 -0.75
CA ARG A 822 -0.67 -28.78 -1.94
C ARG A 822 -0.03 -28.34 -3.26
N TRP A 823 0.83 -27.33 -3.25
CA TRP A 823 1.58 -26.88 -4.42
C TRP A 823 2.91 -27.63 -4.57
N PHE A 824 3.32 -28.43 -3.58
CA PHE A 824 4.63 -29.09 -3.61
C PHE A 824 4.81 -30.13 -4.72
N ASP A 825 3.70 -30.70 -5.23
CA ASP A 825 3.67 -31.61 -6.38
C ASP A 825 3.74 -30.89 -7.74
N ASP A 826 3.71 -29.54 -7.76
CA ASP A 826 3.63 -28.76 -8.99
C ASP A 826 5.02 -28.30 -9.48
N ASP A 827 5.67 -29.17 -10.26
CA ASP A 827 6.99 -28.90 -10.86
C ASP A 827 6.93 -28.10 -12.18
N ARG A 828 5.79 -27.49 -12.52
CA ARG A 828 5.70 -26.62 -13.70
C ARG A 828 6.59 -25.38 -13.52
N PRO A 829 7.40 -25.00 -14.52
CA PRO A 829 8.34 -23.87 -14.41
C PRO A 829 7.61 -22.52 -14.42
N LEU A 830 8.20 -21.55 -13.73
CA LEU A 830 7.79 -20.14 -13.79
C LEU A 830 8.52 -19.47 -14.97
N PRO A 831 7.81 -18.98 -16.01
CA PRO A 831 8.45 -18.50 -17.24
C PRO A 831 9.50 -17.40 -17.03
N ALA A 832 9.29 -16.53 -16.04
CA ALA A 832 10.22 -15.46 -15.70
C ALA A 832 11.46 -15.91 -14.91
N MET A 833 11.48 -17.15 -14.38
CA MET A 833 12.56 -17.71 -13.58
C MET A 833 12.79 -19.17 -14.00
N PRO A 834 13.64 -19.43 -15.01
CA PRO A 834 13.78 -20.76 -15.63
C PRO A 834 14.16 -21.90 -14.69
N HIS A 835 14.69 -21.60 -13.51
CA HIS A 835 15.09 -22.57 -12.48
C HIS A 835 14.11 -22.69 -11.30
N ALA A 836 13.03 -21.90 -11.30
CA ALA A 836 12.01 -21.90 -10.25
C ALA A 836 10.74 -22.59 -10.75
N THR A 837 10.16 -23.45 -9.91
CA THR A 837 8.86 -24.09 -10.13
C THR A 837 7.82 -23.52 -9.18
N VAL A 838 6.54 -23.77 -9.45
CA VAL A 838 5.44 -23.42 -8.53
C VAL A 838 5.69 -24.02 -7.14
N ALA A 839 6.12 -25.29 -7.07
CA ALA A 839 6.47 -25.96 -5.83
C ALA A 839 7.61 -25.27 -5.05
N ARG A 840 8.68 -24.83 -5.73
CA ARG A 840 9.78 -24.10 -5.09
C ARG A 840 9.36 -22.72 -4.61
N ALA A 841 8.49 -22.03 -5.35
CA ALA A 841 7.95 -20.74 -4.94
C ALA A 841 7.09 -20.87 -3.68
N ALA A 842 6.23 -21.89 -3.58
CA ALA A 842 5.46 -22.18 -2.38
C ALA A 842 6.37 -22.48 -1.16
N GLN A 843 7.40 -23.31 -1.35
CA GLN A 843 8.38 -23.62 -0.30
C GLN A 843 9.12 -22.36 0.17
N ALA A 844 9.53 -21.50 -0.75
CA ALA A 844 10.18 -20.23 -0.44
C ALA A 844 9.27 -19.26 0.32
N LEU A 845 7.99 -19.15 -0.06
CA LEU A 845 7.00 -18.32 0.66
C LEU A 845 6.78 -18.81 2.09
N LEU A 846 6.60 -20.13 2.28
CA LEU A 846 6.43 -20.71 3.62
C LEU A 846 7.66 -20.47 4.51
N TYR A 847 8.86 -20.54 3.94
CA TYR A 847 10.10 -20.23 4.65
C TYR A 847 10.23 -18.72 4.96
N ALA A 848 9.94 -17.84 4.01
CA ALA A 848 10.04 -16.39 4.18
C ALA A 848 9.05 -15.83 5.22
N HIS A 849 7.86 -16.42 5.34
CA HIS A 849 6.82 -16.00 6.29
C HIS A 849 6.71 -16.92 7.53
N ARG A 850 7.72 -17.74 7.81
CA ARG A 850 7.71 -18.76 8.87
C ARG A 850 7.40 -18.21 10.27
N ASP A 851 7.84 -16.99 10.57
CA ASP A 851 7.72 -16.39 11.91
C ASP A 851 6.28 -16.01 12.30
N ARG A 852 5.34 -16.02 11.35
CA ARG A 852 3.96 -15.57 11.57
C ARG A 852 3.09 -16.59 12.30
N ALA A 853 3.30 -17.89 12.03
CA ALA A 853 2.58 -19.00 12.67
C ALA A 853 3.41 -20.29 12.59
N LEU A 854 4.55 -20.30 13.28
CA LEU A 854 5.55 -21.36 13.17
C LEU A 854 5.06 -22.71 13.72
N ASP A 855 4.31 -22.69 14.83
CA ASP A 855 3.79 -23.92 15.44
C ASP A 855 2.74 -24.59 14.53
N ASP A 856 1.87 -23.83 13.87
CA ASP A 856 0.90 -24.33 12.88
C ASP A 856 1.57 -24.77 11.56
N LEU A 857 2.65 -24.07 11.18
CA LEU A 857 3.45 -24.45 10.00
C LEU A 857 4.04 -25.85 10.18
N THR A 858 4.64 -26.13 11.35
CA THR A 858 5.20 -27.46 11.63
C THR A 858 4.13 -28.56 11.57
N GLU A 859 2.94 -28.31 12.11
CA GLU A 859 1.81 -29.25 12.05
C GLU A 859 1.36 -29.51 10.60
N THR A 860 1.27 -28.45 9.80
CA THR A 860 0.87 -28.54 8.40
C THR A 860 1.89 -29.29 7.56
N LEU A 861 3.18 -29.04 7.78
CA LEU A 861 4.27 -29.69 7.05
C LEU A 861 4.34 -31.19 7.36
N VAL A 862 4.24 -31.58 8.64
CA VAL A 862 4.30 -33.01 9.02
C VAL A 862 3.10 -33.79 8.48
N ASP A 863 1.92 -33.16 8.41
CA ASP A 863 0.73 -33.79 7.85
C ASP A 863 0.77 -33.93 6.32
N SER A 864 1.58 -33.12 5.63
CA SER A 864 1.72 -33.20 4.17
C SER A 864 2.52 -34.42 3.67
N ALA A 865 3.43 -34.95 4.51
CA ALA A 865 4.31 -36.07 4.21
C ALA A 865 5.02 -35.98 2.83
N HIS A 866 5.40 -34.77 2.42
CA HIS A 866 6.02 -34.48 1.13
C HIS A 866 7.53 -34.18 1.29
N LEU A 867 8.37 -34.60 0.34
CA LEU A 867 9.84 -34.42 0.41
C LEU A 867 10.27 -32.96 0.68
N ARG A 868 9.65 -31.99 -0.01
CA ARG A 868 9.88 -30.55 0.21
C ARG A 868 9.47 -30.06 1.61
N ALA A 869 8.46 -30.69 2.20
CA ALA A 869 8.07 -30.42 3.58
C ALA A 869 9.13 -30.95 4.54
N ASP A 870 9.69 -32.14 4.25
CA ASP A 870 10.77 -32.73 5.05
C ASP A 870 12.07 -31.90 4.99
N GLU A 871 12.38 -31.32 3.83
CA GLU A 871 13.47 -30.35 3.66
C GLU A 871 13.25 -29.13 4.55
N LEU A 872 12.05 -28.53 4.50
CA LEU A 872 11.73 -27.34 5.29
C LEU A 872 11.71 -27.63 6.79
N LEU A 873 11.12 -28.75 7.23
CA LEU A 873 11.18 -29.21 8.62
C LEU A 873 12.63 -29.48 9.07
N GLY A 874 13.49 -29.95 8.17
CA GLY A 874 14.92 -30.09 8.42
C GLY A 874 15.60 -28.76 8.71
N VAL A 875 15.37 -27.75 7.86
CA VAL A 875 15.89 -26.39 8.06
C VAL A 875 15.35 -25.79 9.36
N LEU A 876 14.06 -25.91 9.63
CA LEU A 876 13.43 -25.41 10.86
C LEU A 876 13.96 -26.09 12.13
N ALA A 877 14.34 -27.37 12.07
CA ALA A 877 14.95 -28.06 13.20
C ALA A 877 16.34 -27.48 13.56
N GLU A 878 17.03 -26.89 12.59
CA GLU A 878 18.35 -26.29 12.78
C GLU A 878 18.27 -24.80 13.16
N GLU A 879 17.44 -24.03 12.47
CA GLU A 879 17.31 -22.58 12.66
C GLU A 879 16.36 -22.20 13.80
N GLU A 880 15.28 -22.96 14.02
CA GLU A 880 14.21 -22.66 14.98
C GLU A 880 14.00 -23.80 16.00
N PRO A 881 15.03 -24.19 16.78
CA PRO A 881 15.02 -25.41 17.59
C PRO A 881 13.94 -25.42 18.67
N SER A 882 13.60 -24.27 19.26
CA SER A 882 12.58 -24.20 20.31
C SER A 882 11.17 -24.49 19.81
N ALA A 883 10.82 -24.03 18.60
CA ALA A 883 9.54 -24.37 17.99
C ALA A 883 9.47 -25.84 17.59
N MET A 884 10.57 -26.37 17.03
CA MET A 884 10.66 -27.80 16.71
C MET A 884 10.55 -28.68 17.96
N CYS A 885 11.14 -28.29 19.10
CA CYS A 885 11.01 -29.05 20.35
C CYS A 885 9.56 -29.12 20.85
N ARG A 886 8.78 -28.03 20.71
CA ARG A 886 7.34 -28.03 21.02
C ARG A 886 6.54 -28.94 20.07
N ALA A 887 6.86 -28.91 18.78
CA ALA A 887 6.23 -29.77 17.79
C ALA A 887 6.52 -31.25 18.05
N VAL A 888 7.78 -31.61 18.29
CA VAL A 888 8.22 -32.97 18.63
C VAL A 888 7.52 -33.50 19.88
N ASP A 889 7.38 -32.68 20.92
CA ASP A 889 6.64 -33.07 22.13
C ASP A 889 5.17 -33.35 21.84
N ARG A 890 4.48 -32.50 21.06
CA ARG A 890 3.10 -32.75 20.62
C ARG A 890 2.99 -34.05 19.81
N TRP A 891 3.88 -34.25 18.83
CA TRP A 891 3.84 -35.41 17.94
C TRP A 891 4.16 -36.73 18.64
N ALA A 892 5.03 -36.72 19.65
CA ALA A 892 5.34 -37.91 20.44
C ALA A 892 4.13 -38.43 21.24
N HIS A 893 3.23 -37.53 21.63
CA HIS A 893 1.98 -37.85 22.34
C HIS A 893 0.81 -38.15 21.40
N ASP A 894 0.97 -38.01 20.09
CA ASP A 894 -0.07 -38.26 19.09
C ASP A 894 -0.34 -39.77 18.90
N ASP A 895 -1.58 -40.12 18.60
CA ASP A 895 -2.01 -41.51 18.37
C ASP A 895 -1.59 -42.04 16.99
N ARG A 896 -1.33 -41.16 16.03
CA ARG A 896 -0.90 -41.53 14.67
C ARG A 896 0.58 -41.95 14.65
N PRO A 897 0.92 -43.18 14.18
CA PRO A 897 2.30 -43.65 14.14
C PRO A 897 3.25 -42.75 13.32
N ALA A 898 2.78 -42.19 12.21
CA ALA A 898 3.58 -41.33 11.32
C ALA A 898 4.11 -40.08 12.05
N ARG A 899 3.29 -39.44 12.89
CA ARG A 899 3.71 -38.28 13.69
C ARG A 899 4.73 -38.67 14.75
N ARG A 900 4.64 -39.84 15.35
CA ARG A 900 5.66 -40.35 16.29
C ARG A 900 6.99 -40.67 15.61
N VAL A 901 6.96 -41.18 14.38
CA VAL A 901 8.17 -41.34 13.55
C VAL A 901 8.81 -39.98 13.29
N ALA A 902 8.02 -38.97 12.91
CA ALA A 902 8.50 -37.60 12.71
C ALA A 902 9.06 -36.98 14.00
N ALA A 903 8.44 -37.23 15.16
CA ALA A 903 8.91 -36.78 16.46
C ALA A 903 10.35 -37.27 16.73
N VAL A 904 10.65 -38.53 16.41
CA VAL A 904 12.02 -39.06 16.53
C VAL A 904 12.94 -38.44 15.49
N ALA A 905 12.55 -38.40 14.22
CA ALA A 905 13.39 -37.90 13.14
C ALA A 905 13.83 -36.45 13.37
N TYR A 906 12.88 -35.55 13.66
CA TYR A 906 13.16 -34.13 13.90
C TYR A 906 13.63 -33.86 15.32
N GLY A 907 13.24 -34.66 16.31
CA GLY A 907 13.79 -34.60 17.67
C GLY A 907 15.30 -34.87 17.70
N LEU A 908 15.78 -35.82 16.90
CA LEU A 908 17.20 -36.10 16.75
C LEU A 908 17.97 -34.96 16.05
N ARG A 909 17.33 -34.25 15.12
CA ARG A 909 17.92 -33.08 14.42
C ARG A 909 17.93 -31.82 15.29
N ALA A 910 16.88 -31.61 16.09
CA ALA A 910 16.77 -30.45 16.99
C ALA A 910 17.60 -30.60 18.28
N ALA A 911 17.81 -31.84 18.77
CA ALA A 911 18.51 -32.09 20.04
C ALA A 911 19.93 -31.49 20.15
N PRO A 912 20.78 -31.50 19.10
CA PRO A 912 22.07 -30.80 19.13
C PRO A 912 21.94 -29.27 19.26
N GLN A 913 20.84 -28.70 18.77
CA GLN A 913 20.59 -27.26 18.76
C GLN A 913 19.80 -26.76 19.98
N ALA A 914 19.24 -27.67 20.80
CA ALA A 914 18.52 -27.36 22.04
C ALA A 914 19.45 -26.82 23.15
N ARG A 915 19.60 -25.49 23.21
CA ARG A 915 20.47 -24.80 24.17
C ARG A 915 19.79 -24.48 25.50
N THR A 916 18.46 -24.33 25.51
CA THR A 916 17.71 -23.97 26.72
C THR A 916 17.27 -25.20 27.52
N GLU A 917 17.03 -25.05 28.83
CA GLU A 917 16.49 -26.15 29.64
C GLU A 917 15.04 -26.48 29.28
N ALA A 918 14.25 -25.50 28.82
CA ALA A 918 12.88 -25.72 28.38
C ALA A 918 12.81 -26.63 27.14
N ASP A 919 13.69 -26.41 26.17
CA ASP A 919 13.78 -27.25 24.97
C ASP A 919 14.20 -28.68 25.33
N ARG A 920 15.19 -28.83 26.23
CA ARG A 920 15.62 -30.16 26.71
C ARG A 920 14.50 -30.87 27.48
N GLU A 921 13.72 -30.16 28.30
CA GLU A 921 12.56 -30.72 28.99
C GLU A 921 11.49 -31.21 28.00
N LEU A 922 11.18 -30.44 26.95
CA LEU A 922 10.26 -30.85 25.88
C LEU A 922 10.72 -32.15 25.21
N LEU A 923 11.99 -32.21 24.78
CA LEU A 923 12.56 -33.42 24.16
C LEU A 923 12.62 -34.61 25.13
N ARG A 924 12.88 -34.36 26.41
CA ARG A 924 12.86 -35.38 27.49
C ARG A 924 11.47 -35.98 27.65
N ARG A 925 10.43 -35.15 27.75
CA ARG A 925 9.03 -35.61 27.83
C ARG A 925 8.62 -36.40 26.58
N ALA A 926 8.96 -35.90 25.40
CA ALA A 926 8.71 -36.58 24.13
C ALA A 926 9.34 -37.98 24.09
N ALA A 927 10.63 -38.09 24.43
CA ALA A 927 11.35 -39.37 24.43
C ALA A 927 10.81 -40.36 25.46
N LEU A 928 10.42 -39.90 26.66
CA LEU A 928 9.82 -40.75 27.68
C LEU A 928 8.44 -41.27 27.25
N ALA A 929 7.62 -40.43 26.59
CA ALA A 929 6.32 -40.84 26.05
C ALA A 929 6.48 -41.95 24.99
N LEU A 930 7.47 -41.83 24.10
CA LEU A 930 7.78 -42.85 23.09
C LEU A 930 8.27 -44.16 23.72
N LEU A 931 9.12 -44.10 24.75
CA LEU A 931 9.61 -45.29 25.46
C LEU A 931 8.53 -46.01 26.26
N ALA A 932 7.52 -45.27 26.75
CA ALA A 932 6.40 -45.85 27.49
C ALA A 932 5.47 -46.69 26.61
N ARG A 933 5.52 -46.51 25.28
CA ARG A 933 4.69 -47.24 24.30
C ARG A 933 5.45 -48.47 23.76
N PRO A 934 5.02 -49.71 24.09
CA PRO A 934 5.71 -50.92 23.62
C PRO A 934 5.61 -51.14 22.11
N ALA A 935 4.51 -50.67 21.49
CA ALA A 935 4.27 -50.79 20.05
C ALA A 935 5.28 -50.02 19.19
N ASP A 936 5.92 -48.99 19.76
CA ASP A 936 6.89 -48.12 19.07
C ASP A 936 8.35 -48.58 19.31
N CYS A 937 8.59 -49.88 19.52
CA CYS A 937 9.92 -50.42 19.83
C CYS A 937 10.99 -50.10 18.79
N SER A 938 10.62 -49.91 17.52
CA SER A 938 11.51 -49.46 16.44
C SER A 938 11.94 -47.99 16.57
N LEU A 939 11.27 -47.19 17.41
CA LEU A 939 11.56 -45.78 17.69
C LEU A 939 12.35 -45.58 18.99
N HIS A 940 12.52 -46.65 19.79
CA HIS A 940 13.17 -46.57 21.10
C HIS A 940 14.65 -46.19 20.99
N GLY A 941 15.34 -46.58 19.91
CA GLY A 941 16.73 -46.18 19.65
C GLY A 941 16.87 -44.66 19.59
N GLY A 942 16.04 -43.99 18.79
CA GLY A 942 16.04 -42.54 18.66
C GLY A 942 15.63 -41.81 19.94
N ALA A 943 14.61 -42.31 20.66
CA ALA A 943 14.22 -41.76 21.95
C ALA A 943 15.36 -41.86 23.00
N LEU A 944 16.10 -42.97 23.00
CA LEU A 944 17.28 -43.12 23.86
C LEU A 944 18.41 -42.16 23.46
N ALA A 945 18.62 -41.91 22.17
CA ALA A 945 19.62 -40.95 21.70
C ALA A 945 19.31 -39.53 22.20
N MET A 946 18.04 -39.13 22.21
CA MET A 946 17.59 -37.83 22.75
C MET A 946 17.88 -37.74 24.27
N LEU A 947 17.53 -38.78 25.04
CA LEU A 947 17.73 -38.80 26.50
C LEU A 947 19.20 -38.88 26.93
N VAL A 948 20.09 -39.46 26.12
CA VAL A 948 21.54 -39.52 26.38
C VAL A 948 22.20 -38.15 26.16
N ARG A 949 21.70 -37.36 25.21
CA ARG A 949 22.20 -36.00 24.99
C ARG A 949 21.89 -35.09 26.17
N ASP A 950 20.70 -35.23 26.76
CA ASP A 950 20.31 -34.48 27.96
C ASP A 950 21.15 -34.86 29.20
N PRO A 951 21.94 -33.93 29.77
CA PRO A 951 22.77 -34.21 30.94
C PRO A 951 22.00 -34.74 32.16
N ARG A 952 20.73 -34.35 32.36
CA ARG A 952 19.94 -34.76 33.54
C ARG A 952 19.54 -36.23 33.48
N THR A 953 19.14 -36.72 32.31
CA THR A 953 18.65 -38.10 32.14
C THR A 953 19.71 -39.07 31.64
N ARG A 954 20.85 -38.56 31.16
CA ARG A 954 21.94 -39.34 30.56
C ARG A 954 22.32 -40.57 31.37
N ALA A 955 22.66 -40.40 32.65
CA ALA A 955 23.17 -41.48 33.49
C ALA A 955 22.17 -42.66 33.60
N LEU A 956 20.87 -42.36 33.65
CA LEU A 956 19.81 -43.36 33.77
C LEU A 956 19.62 -44.18 32.50
N HIS A 957 19.66 -43.54 31.32
CA HIS A 957 19.33 -44.21 30.05
C HIS A 957 20.53 -44.69 29.25
N LEU A 958 21.75 -44.23 29.58
CA LEU A 958 22.98 -44.59 28.88
C LEU A 958 23.20 -46.11 28.77
N PRO A 959 23.03 -46.94 29.82
CA PRO A 959 23.24 -48.39 29.70
C PRO A 959 22.30 -49.07 28.69
N ARG A 960 21.07 -48.56 28.52
CA ARG A 960 20.12 -49.07 27.53
C ARG A 960 20.51 -48.60 26.13
N ALA A 961 20.90 -47.33 25.95
CA ALA A 961 21.36 -46.79 24.68
C ALA A 961 22.62 -47.50 24.15
N LEU A 962 23.60 -47.78 25.02
CA LEU A 962 24.85 -48.46 24.65
C LEU A 962 24.61 -49.90 24.14
N ARG A 963 23.62 -50.61 24.71
CA ARG A 963 23.24 -51.95 24.23
C ARG A 963 22.64 -51.91 22.83
N HIS A 964 21.74 -50.97 22.57
CA HIS A 964 21.16 -50.79 21.24
C HIS A 964 22.21 -50.36 20.20
N PHE A 965 23.12 -49.45 20.57
CA PHE A 965 24.23 -49.04 19.72
C PHE A 965 25.17 -50.20 19.38
N ALA A 966 25.57 -51.01 20.37
CA ALA A 966 26.40 -52.19 20.14
C ALA A 966 25.69 -53.24 19.27
N ALA A 967 24.35 -53.34 19.36
CA ALA A 967 23.53 -54.20 18.50
C ALA A 967 23.42 -53.69 17.05
N GLY A 968 23.80 -52.44 16.78
CA GLY A 968 23.78 -51.82 15.46
C GLY A 968 22.49 -51.09 15.11
N ASP A 969 21.77 -50.58 16.11
CA ASP A 969 20.57 -49.74 15.91
C ASP A 969 20.92 -48.46 15.12
N PRO A 970 20.34 -48.25 13.92
CA PRO A 970 20.68 -47.12 13.06
C PRO A 970 20.20 -45.77 13.61
N GLN A 971 19.26 -45.73 14.54
CA GLN A 971 18.77 -44.48 15.15
C GLN A 971 19.73 -43.93 16.22
N LEU A 972 20.68 -44.74 16.69
CA LEU A 972 21.71 -44.36 17.63
C LEU A 972 23.02 -44.08 16.89
N THR A 973 23.14 -42.84 16.41
CA THR A 973 24.36 -42.42 15.72
C THR A 973 25.54 -42.35 16.70
N PRO A 974 26.77 -42.66 16.24
CA PRO A 974 27.98 -42.51 17.06
C PRO A 974 28.11 -41.11 17.68
N SER A 975 27.68 -40.06 16.97
CA SER A 975 27.77 -38.67 17.42
C SER A 975 26.88 -38.36 18.62
N ALA A 976 25.74 -39.05 18.76
CA ALA A 976 24.89 -38.91 19.94
C ALA A 976 25.60 -39.41 21.21
N LEU A 977 26.37 -40.50 21.11
CA LEU A 977 27.05 -41.12 22.24
C LEU A 977 28.37 -40.44 22.61
N VAL A 978 29.06 -39.83 21.64
CA VAL A 978 30.28 -39.05 21.92
C VAL A 978 30.00 -37.91 22.92
N THR A 979 28.78 -37.36 22.95
CA THR A 979 28.40 -36.34 23.96
C THR A 979 28.44 -36.85 25.41
N ALA A 980 28.30 -38.16 25.62
CA ALA A 980 28.38 -38.78 26.94
C ALA A 980 29.83 -39.11 27.36
N LEU A 981 30.77 -39.15 26.41
CA LEU A 981 32.15 -39.56 26.60
C LEU A 981 32.91 -38.78 27.70
N PRO A 982 32.74 -37.46 27.88
CA PRO A 982 33.39 -36.73 28.96
C PRO A 982 32.93 -37.15 30.36
N THR A 983 31.71 -37.69 30.48
CA THR A 983 31.09 -38.07 31.76
C THR A 983 31.16 -39.57 32.04
N HIS A 984 31.13 -40.41 31.00
CA HIS A 984 31.04 -41.87 31.11
C HIS A 984 32.01 -42.57 30.14
N PRO A 985 33.32 -42.29 30.21
CA PRO A 985 34.28 -42.70 29.18
C PRO A 985 34.37 -44.22 29.03
N GLU A 986 34.42 -44.98 30.12
CA GLU A 986 34.61 -46.44 30.07
C GLU A 986 33.43 -47.14 29.39
N ALA A 987 32.20 -46.79 29.76
CA ALA A 987 31.00 -47.43 29.23
C ALA A 987 30.81 -47.12 27.73
N VAL A 988 31.07 -45.87 27.32
CA VAL A 988 30.96 -45.44 25.92
C VAL A 988 32.04 -46.12 25.07
N LEU A 989 33.30 -46.10 25.51
CA LEU A 989 34.40 -46.74 24.76
C LEU A 989 34.21 -48.25 24.64
N ALA A 990 33.68 -48.93 25.66
CA ALA A 990 33.34 -50.36 25.57
C ALA A 990 32.27 -50.66 24.51
N ALA A 991 31.26 -49.78 24.37
CA ALA A 991 30.24 -49.93 23.34
C ALA A 991 30.78 -49.64 21.93
N PHE A 992 31.64 -48.63 21.78
CA PHE A 992 32.36 -48.39 20.54
C PHE A 992 33.25 -49.58 20.16
N ARG A 993 33.96 -50.18 21.12
CA ARG A 993 34.71 -51.44 20.90
C ARG A 993 33.82 -52.53 20.33
N ALA A 994 32.66 -52.78 20.95
CA ALA A 994 31.70 -53.76 20.46
C ALA A 994 31.16 -53.42 19.05
N ARG A 995 30.95 -52.13 18.73
CA ARG A 995 30.50 -51.67 17.41
C ARG A 995 31.58 -51.82 16.34
N LEU A 996 32.85 -51.57 16.67
CA LEU A 996 33.99 -51.70 15.76
C LEU A 996 34.29 -53.16 15.38
N HIS A 997 33.85 -54.14 16.18
CA HIS A 997 33.88 -55.56 15.80
C HIS A 997 32.87 -55.95 14.71
N ARG A 998 31.92 -55.06 14.36
CA ARG A 998 30.91 -55.30 13.32
C ARG A 998 31.39 -54.75 11.97
N PRO A 999 30.87 -55.26 10.83
CA PRO A 999 31.30 -54.83 9.49
C PRO A 999 31.06 -53.34 9.18
N ASP A 1000 30.09 -52.67 9.83
CA ASP A 1000 29.73 -51.26 9.58
C ASP A 1000 30.47 -50.27 10.50
N ALA A 1001 31.79 -50.42 10.65
CA ALA A 1001 32.61 -49.69 11.63
C ALA A 1001 33.01 -48.26 11.21
N GLY A 1002 32.96 -47.93 9.91
CA GLY A 1002 33.57 -46.71 9.38
C GLY A 1002 32.96 -45.39 9.86
N GLU A 1003 31.64 -45.31 10.08
CA GLU A 1003 31.00 -44.11 10.63
C GLU A 1003 31.42 -43.85 12.10
N ALA A 1004 31.56 -44.93 12.88
CA ALA A 1004 32.01 -44.84 14.27
C ALA A 1004 33.46 -44.35 14.36
N LEU A 1005 34.36 -44.84 13.50
CA LEU A 1005 35.74 -44.38 13.42
C LEU A 1005 35.85 -42.91 13.00
N ARG A 1006 35.11 -42.50 11.97
CA ARG A 1006 35.11 -41.10 11.50
C ARG A 1006 34.61 -40.13 12.58
N THR A 1007 33.58 -40.51 13.33
CA THR A 1007 33.06 -39.66 14.42
C THR A 1007 34.02 -39.56 15.60
N LEU A 1008 34.75 -40.64 15.91
CA LEU A 1008 35.77 -40.63 16.97
C LEU A 1008 36.94 -39.68 16.67
N ALA A 1009 37.19 -39.34 15.40
CA ALA A 1009 38.20 -38.36 15.02
C ALA A 1009 37.95 -37.00 15.70
N ASP A 1010 36.69 -36.60 15.86
CA ASP A 1010 36.31 -35.29 16.39
C ASP A 1010 36.54 -35.16 17.92
N VAL A 1011 36.97 -36.24 18.61
CA VAL A 1011 37.21 -36.27 20.07
C VAL A 1011 38.60 -35.72 20.42
N THR A 1012 38.73 -34.40 20.58
CA THR A 1012 40.05 -33.74 20.74
C THR A 1012 40.57 -33.65 22.18
N THR A 1013 39.77 -33.96 23.21
CA THR A 1013 40.21 -33.87 24.61
C THR A 1013 41.40 -34.80 24.91
N PRO A 1014 42.58 -34.32 25.35
CA PRO A 1014 43.83 -35.11 25.35
C PRO A 1014 43.75 -36.46 26.09
N GLY A 1015 43.06 -36.51 27.23
CA GLY A 1015 42.89 -37.76 28.00
C GLY A 1015 41.99 -38.79 27.31
N LEU A 1016 40.91 -38.34 26.66
CA LEU A 1016 39.97 -39.20 25.92
C LEU A 1016 40.54 -39.58 24.56
N ALA A 1017 41.19 -38.64 23.88
CA ALA A 1017 41.85 -38.83 22.60
C ALA A 1017 42.90 -39.95 22.65
N ARG A 1018 43.70 -40.05 23.74
CA ARG A 1018 44.64 -41.17 23.93
C ARG A 1018 43.93 -42.53 24.05
N ARG A 1019 42.80 -42.58 24.76
CA ARG A 1019 42.01 -43.81 24.91
C ARG A 1019 41.29 -44.20 23.62
N VAL A 1020 40.80 -43.22 22.87
CA VAL A 1020 40.24 -43.41 21.52
C VAL A 1020 41.31 -43.90 20.56
N ALA A 1021 42.51 -43.31 20.58
CA ALA A 1021 43.64 -43.76 19.77
C ALA A 1021 44.02 -45.22 20.07
N ALA A 1022 44.06 -45.63 21.34
CA ALA A 1022 44.26 -47.03 21.71
C ALA A 1022 43.16 -47.94 21.15
N LEU A 1023 41.89 -47.53 21.24
CA LEU A 1023 40.75 -48.26 20.67
C LEU A 1023 40.82 -48.38 19.14
N VAL A 1024 41.27 -47.34 18.43
CA VAL A 1024 41.49 -47.37 16.98
C VAL A 1024 42.64 -48.34 16.64
N GLY A 1025 43.71 -48.37 17.44
CA GLY A 1025 44.79 -49.34 17.30
C GLY A 1025 44.31 -50.78 17.49
N GLU A 1026 43.53 -51.06 18.55
CA GLU A 1026 42.90 -52.36 18.80
C GLU A 1026 41.99 -52.79 17.63
N ALA A 1027 41.20 -51.86 17.08
CA ALA A 1027 40.30 -52.15 15.95
C ALA A 1027 41.05 -52.59 14.69
N VAL A 1028 42.23 -52.00 14.42
CA VAL A 1028 43.09 -52.38 13.30
C VAL A 1028 43.62 -53.81 13.46
N GLU A 1029 44.01 -54.21 14.66
CA GLU A 1029 44.51 -55.57 14.93
C GLU A 1029 43.43 -56.62 14.65
N TRP A 1030 42.17 -56.31 14.97
CA TRP A 1030 41.06 -57.24 14.76
C TRP A 1030 40.50 -57.23 13.33
N ARG A 1031 40.61 -56.10 12.63
CA ARG A 1031 39.95 -55.85 11.32
C ARG A 1031 40.85 -55.01 10.40
N PRO A 1032 41.89 -55.60 9.79
CA PRO A 1032 42.80 -54.89 8.87
C PRO A 1032 42.08 -54.26 7.66
N GLU A 1033 40.90 -54.75 7.29
CA GLU A 1033 40.03 -54.20 6.24
C GLU A 1033 39.50 -52.79 6.53
N THR A 1034 39.60 -52.28 7.77
CA THR A 1034 39.25 -50.89 8.13
C THR A 1034 40.34 -49.86 7.81
N ALA A 1035 41.39 -50.27 7.08
CA ALA A 1035 42.56 -49.46 6.74
C ALA A 1035 42.21 -48.07 6.18
N GLU A 1036 41.21 -47.98 5.28
CA GLU A 1036 40.79 -46.70 4.68
C GLU A 1036 40.09 -45.77 5.69
N ASP A 1037 39.21 -46.30 6.54
CA ASP A 1037 38.53 -45.54 7.60
C ASP A 1037 39.53 -45.04 8.67
N VAL A 1038 40.54 -45.84 8.99
CA VAL A 1038 41.60 -45.47 9.93
C VAL A 1038 42.53 -44.41 9.33
N ALA A 1039 42.83 -44.51 8.04
CA ALA A 1039 43.55 -43.47 7.32
C ALA A 1039 42.74 -42.15 7.33
N ALA A 1040 41.44 -42.19 7.06
CA ALA A 1040 40.56 -41.02 7.17
C ALA A 1040 40.49 -40.44 8.60
N TYR A 1041 40.48 -41.29 9.63
CA TYR A 1041 40.61 -40.85 11.03
C TYR A 1041 41.92 -40.09 11.26
N VAL A 1042 43.06 -40.65 10.82
CA VAL A 1042 44.38 -40.01 10.98
C VAL A 1042 44.43 -38.68 10.23
N ASP A 1043 43.93 -38.63 8.99
CA ASP A 1043 43.91 -37.41 8.17
C ASP A 1043 43.13 -36.29 8.84
N ARG A 1044 41.90 -36.56 9.27
CA ARG A 1044 41.05 -35.60 9.99
C ARG A 1044 41.68 -35.15 11.30
N ARG A 1045 42.38 -36.03 12.01
CA ARG A 1045 43.09 -35.70 13.26
C ARG A 1045 44.33 -34.84 13.05
N LEU A 1046 45.05 -35.03 11.95
CA LEU A 1046 46.22 -34.23 11.61
C LEU A 1046 45.86 -32.75 11.42
N ASP A 1047 44.65 -32.45 10.94
CA ASP A 1047 44.16 -31.08 10.76
C ASP A 1047 43.85 -30.34 12.07
N HIS A 1048 43.79 -31.04 13.22
CA HIS A 1048 43.69 -30.39 14.54
C HIS A 1048 45.04 -29.84 15.08
N GLY A 1049 46.11 -29.92 14.27
CA GLY A 1049 47.38 -29.24 14.51
C GLY A 1049 48.26 -29.85 15.62
N PRO A 1050 49.18 -29.08 16.24
CA PRO A 1050 50.20 -29.62 17.15
C PRO A 1050 49.63 -30.30 18.40
N THR A 1051 48.40 -29.99 18.79
CA THR A 1051 47.71 -30.64 19.92
C THR A 1051 47.40 -32.11 19.69
N ALA A 1052 47.36 -32.56 18.42
CA ALA A 1052 47.16 -33.95 18.08
C ALA A 1052 48.46 -34.77 18.13
N ARG A 1053 49.64 -34.13 18.19
CA ARG A 1053 50.96 -34.80 18.13
C ARG A 1053 51.13 -35.85 19.21
N ASP A 1054 50.87 -35.52 20.47
CA ASP A 1054 51.07 -36.43 21.61
C ASP A 1054 50.17 -37.68 21.57
N VAL A 1055 49.07 -37.61 20.82
CA VAL A 1055 48.11 -38.71 20.66
C VAL A 1055 48.37 -39.51 19.40
N LEU A 1056 48.62 -38.82 18.28
CA LEU A 1056 48.80 -39.46 16.97
C LEU A 1056 50.18 -40.06 16.79
N LEU A 1057 51.23 -39.42 17.29
CA LEU A 1057 52.60 -39.89 17.07
C LEU A 1057 52.79 -41.33 17.56
N PRO A 1058 52.40 -41.72 18.79
CA PRO A 1058 52.53 -43.11 19.25
C PRO A 1058 51.63 -44.10 18.48
N LEU A 1059 50.40 -43.69 18.14
CA LEU A 1059 49.46 -44.54 17.40
C LEU A 1059 49.98 -44.83 16.00
N VAL A 1060 50.32 -43.79 15.24
CA VAL A 1060 50.73 -43.93 13.84
C VAL A 1060 52.09 -44.61 13.75
N THR A 1061 53.07 -44.26 14.60
CA THR A 1061 54.37 -44.97 14.59
C THR A 1061 54.22 -46.46 14.91
N GLY A 1062 53.35 -46.83 15.86
CA GLY A 1062 53.04 -48.23 16.15
C GLY A 1062 52.39 -48.97 14.96
N LEU A 1063 51.45 -48.32 14.26
CA LEU A 1063 50.84 -48.86 13.05
C LEU A 1063 51.85 -48.97 11.88
N LEU A 1064 52.83 -48.08 11.80
CA LEU A 1064 53.87 -48.10 10.77
C LEU A 1064 54.96 -49.16 11.04
N ASP A 1065 55.29 -49.45 12.29
CA ASP A 1065 56.36 -50.39 12.65
C ASP A 1065 55.87 -51.86 12.69
N GLY A 1066 54.65 -52.10 13.18
CA GLY A 1066 54.11 -53.45 13.39
C GLY A 1066 52.76 -53.74 12.73
N GLY A 1067 52.15 -52.77 12.04
CA GLY A 1067 50.79 -52.90 11.51
C GLY A 1067 50.67 -53.73 10.23
N PRO A 1068 49.46 -54.24 9.92
CA PRO A 1068 49.16 -54.93 8.67
C PRO A 1068 49.56 -54.11 7.43
N GLU A 1069 50.04 -54.77 6.38
CA GLU A 1069 50.51 -54.10 5.14
C GLU A 1069 49.44 -53.17 4.54
N GLN A 1070 48.17 -53.58 4.58
CA GLN A 1070 47.02 -52.81 4.06
C GLN A 1070 46.86 -51.44 4.75
N VAL A 1071 47.08 -51.39 6.07
CA VAL A 1071 46.96 -50.17 6.87
C VAL A 1071 48.13 -49.23 6.60
N ARG A 1072 49.35 -49.78 6.50
CA ARG A 1072 50.54 -49.01 6.14
C ARG A 1072 50.42 -48.40 4.75
N VAL A 1073 49.87 -49.16 3.79
CA VAL A 1073 49.54 -48.65 2.44
C VAL A 1073 48.51 -47.51 2.48
N ALA A 1074 47.43 -47.64 3.28
CA ALA A 1074 46.41 -46.59 3.39
C ALA A 1074 46.94 -45.32 4.07
N LEU A 1075 47.73 -45.46 5.15
CA LEU A 1075 48.36 -44.33 5.86
C LEU A 1075 49.33 -43.55 4.98
N VAL A 1076 50.02 -44.23 4.07
CA VAL A 1076 50.93 -43.59 3.13
C VAL A 1076 50.22 -42.54 2.26
N ALA A 1077 48.98 -42.79 1.82
CA ALA A 1077 48.22 -41.81 1.04
C ALA A 1077 47.95 -40.54 1.85
N VAL A 1078 47.67 -40.69 3.15
CA VAL A 1078 47.44 -39.59 4.09
C VAL A 1078 48.72 -38.81 4.37
N LEU A 1079 49.84 -39.50 4.63
CA LEU A 1079 51.11 -38.83 4.91
C LEU A 1079 51.66 -38.07 3.69
N ALA A 1080 51.36 -38.55 2.48
CA ALA A 1080 51.74 -37.89 1.23
C ALA A 1080 50.75 -36.81 0.75
N ALA A 1081 49.51 -36.80 1.26
CA ALA A 1081 48.49 -35.82 0.88
C ALA A 1081 48.86 -34.36 1.24
N ARG A 1082 48.21 -33.41 0.57
CA ARG A 1082 48.47 -31.97 0.74
C ARG A 1082 48.21 -31.53 2.18
N ALA A 1083 49.29 -31.16 2.88
CA ALA A 1083 49.22 -30.77 4.28
C ALA A 1083 48.77 -29.31 4.47
N THR A 1084 47.78 -29.10 5.33
CA THR A 1084 47.51 -27.79 5.95
C THR A 1084 48.74 -27.29 6.74
N PRO A 1085 48.94 -25.97 6.94
CA PRO A 1085 50.08 -25.46 7.72
C PRO A 1085 50.20 -26.10 9.12
N ALA A 1086 49.06 -26.45 9.73
CA ALA A 1086 48.99 -27.08 11.04
C ALA A 1086 49.43 -28.56 11.05
N SER A 1087 49.21 -29.30 9.96
CA SER A 1087 49.53 -30.74 9.86
C SER A 1087 50.90 -31.03 9.27
N ARG A 1088 51.55 -30.05 8.63
CA ARG A 1088 52.80 -30.20 7.85
C ARG A 1088 53.97 -30.77 8.64
N VAL A 1089 54.22 -30.29 9.87
CA VAL A 1089 55.37 -30.70 10.68
C VAL A 1089 55.24 -32.16 11.10
N LEU A 1090 54.06 -32.56 11.58
CA LEU A 1090 53.81 -33.92 12.05
C LEU A 1090 53.75 -34.94 10.90
N ARG A 1091 53.16 -34.56 9.76
CA ARG A 1091 53.21 -35.41 8.54
C ARG A 1091 54.64 -35.66 8.08
N ARG A 1092 55.52 -34.64 8.14
CA ARG A 1092 56.95 -34.78 7.82
C ARG A 1092 57.68 -35.72 8.80
N GLU A 1093 57.47 -35.52 10.10
CA GLU A 1093 58.05 -36.38 11.15
C GLU A 1093 57.63 -37.85 11.00
N LEU A 1094 56.35 -38.12 10.71
CA LEU A 1094 55.83 -39.46 10.48
C LEU A 1094 56.31 -40.08 9.15
N LEU A 1095 56.46 -39.26 8.10
CA LEU A 1095 57.02 -39.70 6.83
C LEU A 1095 58.50 -40.07 6.96
N ASP A 1096 59.28 -39.29 7.70
CA ASP A 1096 60.68 -39.60 8.00
C ASP A 1096 60.78 -40.91 8.83
N PHE A 1097 59.88 -41.11 9.79
CA PHE A 1097 59.79 -42.37 10.55
C PHE A 1097 59.49 -43.57 9.65
N LEU A 1098 58.50 -43.45 8.74
CA LEU A 1098 58.17 -44.48 7.76
C LEU A 1098 59.39 -44.86 6.90
N LEU A 1099 60.09 -43.88 6.33
CA LEU A 1099 61.25 -44.12 5.47
C LEU A 1099 62.42 -44.80 6.21
N ALA A 1100 62.56 -44.57 7.51
CA ALA A 1100 63.61 -45.19 8.31
C ALA A 1100 63.35 -46.68 8.64
N HIS A 1101 62.07 -47.08 8.77
CA HIS A 1101 61.69 -48.40 9.29
C HIS A 1101 61.09 -49.33 8.22
N GLU A 1102 60.52 -48.79 7.15
CA GLU A 1102 59.77 -49.57 6.14
C GLU A 1102 60.67 -50.43 5.25
N ARG A 1103 60.24 -51.69 5.02
CA ARG A 1103 60.96 -52.69 4.21
C ARG A 1103 60.07 -53.37 3.16
N ALA A 1104 58.75 -53.22 3.24
CA ALA A 1104 57.80 -53.84 2.33
C ALA A 1104 57.73 -53.08 0.99
N PRO A 1105 58.03 -53.73 -0.15
CA PRO A 1105 57.99 -53.06 -1.46
C PRO A 1105 56.62 -52.52 -1.85
N ALA A 1106 55.52 -53.11 -1.34
CA ALA A 1106 54.15 -52.64 -1.63
C ALA A 1106 53.84 -51.27 -0.99
N VAL A 1107 54.30 -51.04 0.25
CA VAL A 1107 54.10 -49.76 0.97
C VAL A 1107 54.94 -48.65 0.32
N LEU A 1108 56.19 -48.96 -0.05
CA LEU A 1108 57.08 -48.01 -0.74
C LEU A 1108 56.61 -47.68 -2.17
N ASP A 1109 56.02 -48.64 -2.91
CA ASP A 1109 55.36 -48.38 -4.21
C ASP A 1109 54.16 -47.44 -4.06
N ALA A 1110 53.33 -47.67 -3.02
CA ALA A 1110 52.20 -46.79 -2.71
C ALA A 1110 52.68 -45.37 -2.35
N LEU A 1111 53.80 -45.25 -1.64
CA LEU A 1111 54.35 -43.96 -1.23
C LEU A 1111 54.89 -43.18 -2.41
N LEU A 1112 55.59 -43.86 -3.32
CA LEU A 1112 56.05 -43.27 -4.56
C LEU A 1112 54.87 -42.69 -5.35
N ARG A 1113 53.79 -43.48 -5.49
CA ARG A 1113 52.58 -43.05 -6.21
C ARG A 1113 51.95 -41.81 -5.56
N ALA A 1114 51.69 -41.87 -4.25
CA ALA A 1114 51.01 -40.80 -3.54
C ALA A 1114 51.84 -39.51 -3.52
N THR A 1115 53.17 -39.62 -3.33
CA THR A 1115 54.09 -38.47 -3.32
C THR A 1115 54.10 -37.72 -4.65
N VAL A 1116 54.08 -38.45 -5.77
CA VAL A 1116 54.12 -37.85 -7.10
C VAL A 1116 52.78 -37.25 -7.49
N GLN A 1117 51.67 -37.95 -7.22
CA GLN A 1117 50.32 -37.44 -7.53
C GLN A 1117 49.97 -36.18 -6.73
N GLN A 1118 50.50 -36.03 -5.52
CA GLN A 1118 50.23 -34.90 -4.62
C GLN A 1118 51.36 -33.85 -4.62
N GLY A 1119 52.38 -33.99 -5.47
CA GLY A 1119 53.63 -33.22 -5.46
C GLY A 1119 53.61 -31.84 -6.14
N GLY A 1120 52.46 -31.38 -6.65
CA GLY A 1120 52.34 -30.13 -7.44
C GLY A 1120 52.76 -28.84 -6.72
N ASP A 1121 52.80 -28.85 -5.38
CA ASP A 1121 53.10 -27.71 -4.50
C ASP A 1121 54.49 -27.83 -3.81
N ARG A 1122 55.25 -28.92 -4.06
CA ARG A 1122 56.59 -29.15 -3.49
C ARG A 1122 57.67 -28.57 -4.39
N SER A 1123 58.79 -28.14 -3.80
CA SER A 1123 59.97 -27.76 -4.58
C SER A 1123 60.47 -28.98 -5.37
N ASP A 1124 61.04 -28.74 -6.56
CA ASP A 1124 61.52 -29.82 -7.42
C ASP A 1124 62.63 -30.64 -6.72
N ASP A 1125 63.47 -29.97 -5.93
CA ASP A 1125 64.52 -30.58 -5.11
C ASP A 1125 63.95 -31.46 -3.97
N ASP A 1126 62.93 -31.00 -3.24
CA ASP A 1126 62.30 -31.81 -2.18
C ASP A 1126 61.61 -33.06 -2.73
N LEU A 1127 60.97 -32.94 -3.91
CA LEU A 1127 60.33 -34.07 -4.58
C LEU A 1127 61.37 -35.06 -5.10
N ARG A 1128 62.45 -34.55 -5.70
CA ARG A 1128 63.60 -35.32 -6.17
C ARG A 1128 64.24 -36.13 -5.05
N ASP A 1129 64.57 -35.49 -3.93
CA ASP A 1129 65.21 -36.13 -2.78
C ASP A 1129 64.34 -37.24 -2.18
N LEU A 1130 63.03 -37.00 -2.10
CA LEU A 1130 62.08 -37.99 -1.57
C LEU A 1130 61.92 -39.19 -2.51
N VAL A 1131 61.79 -38.96 -3.82
CA VAL A 1131 61.72 -40.03 -4.83
C VAL A 1131 63.02 -40.85 -4.84
N HIS A 1132 64.18 -40.18 -4.73
CA HIS A 1132 65.49 -40.84 -4.66
C HIS A 1132 65.63 -41.71 -3.40
N ARG A 1133 65.27 -41.18 -2.22
CA ARG A 1133 65.23 -41.95 -0.96
C ARG A 1133 64.32 -43.16 -1.04
N ILE A 1134 63.12 -43.02 -1.60
CA ILE A 1134 62.19 -44.15 -1.80
C ILE A 1134 62.80 -45.21 -2.73
N GLY A 1135 63.44 -44.78 -3.82
CA GLY A 1135 64.12 -45.67 -4.74
C GLY A 1135 65.28 -46.44 -4.09
N LEU A 1136 66.11 -45.77 -3.29
CA LEU A 1136 67.20 -46.41 -2.54
C LEU A 1136 66.69 -47.50 -1.59
N LEU A 1137 65.48 -47.35 -1.05
CA LEU A 1137 64.84 -48.36 -0.21
C LEU A 1137 64.28 -49.53 -1.04
N LEU A 1138 63.63 -49.23 -2.17
CA LEU A 1138 63.04 -50.25 -3.06
C LEU A 1138 64.10 -51.15 -3.73
N VAL A 1139 65.22 -50.59 -4.15
CA VAL A 1139 66.28 -51.32 -4.89
C VAL A 1139 67.08 -52.30 -4.02
N ARG A 1140 66.89 -52.27 -2.69
CA ARG A 1140 67.45 -53.29 -1.77
C ARG A 1140 66.97 -54.71 -2.08
N THR A 1141 65.91 -54.86 -2.87
CA THR A 1141 65.38 -56.16 -3.31
C THR A 1141 65.18 -56.15 -4.84
N PRO A 1142 65.35 -57.31 -5.52
CA PRO A 1142 65.06 -57.40 -6.97
C PRO A 1142 63.59 -57.10 -7.33
N ASP A 1143 62.64 -57.49 -6.48
CA ASP A 1143 61.21 -57.18 -6.66
C ASP A 1143 60.97 -55.67 -6.54
N GLY A 1144 61.54 -55.03 -5.51
CA GLY A 1144 61.41 -53.58 -5.33
C GLY A 1144 62.07 -52.77 -6.44
N ALA A 1145 63.24 -53.18 -6.96
CA ALA A 1145 63.87 -52.56 -8.13
C ALA A 1145 62.95 -52.62 -9.37
N THR A 1146 62.33 -53.78 -9.62
CA THR A 1146 61.38 -53.97 -10.73
C THR A 1146 60.12 -53.10 -10.57
N ARG A 1147 59.60 -52.99 -9.34
CA ARG A 1147 58.44 -52.14 -9.03
C ARG A 1147 58.76 -50.66 -9.18
N PHE A 1148 59.93 -50.21 -8.71
CA PHE A 1148 60.36 -48.82 -8.83
C PHE A 1148 60.48 -48.38 -10.29
N ASP A 1149 61.19 -49.15 -11.11
CA ASP A 1149 61.37 -48.90 -12.54
C ASP A 1149 60.02 -48.84 -13.28
N ARG A 1150 59.13 -49.82 -13.03
CA ARG A 1150 57.79 -49.85 -13.63
C ARG A 1150 56.96 -48.63 -13.19
N ARG A 1151 56.96 -48.33 -11.89
CA ARG A 1151 56.14 -47.26 -11.33
C ARG A 1151 56.58 -45.87 -11.77
N LEU A 1152 57.88 -45.61 -11.90
CA LEU A 1152 58.37 -44.33 -12.43
C LEU A 1152 57.92 -44.10 -13.87
N VAL A 1153 57.94 -45.15 -14.69
CA VAL A 1153 57.45 -45.09 -16.08
C VAL A 1153 55.94 -44.85 -16.12
N ASP A 1154 55.16 -45.57 -15.31
CA ASP A 1154 53.70 -45.42 -15.23
C ASP A 1154 53.31 -44.00 -14.78
N LEU A 1155 53.94 -43.50 -13.71
CA LEU A 1155 53.71 -42.13 -13.23
C LEU A 1155 54.15 -41.07 -14.24
N GLY A 1156 55.22 -41.33 -15.01
CA GLY A 1156 55.64 -40.45 -16.11
C GLY A 1156 54.59 -40.33 -17.23
N ARG A 1157 53.70 -41.31 -17.39
CA ARG A 1157 52.56 -41.26 -18.32
C ARG A 1157 51.32 -40.63 -17.69
N GLU A 1158 51.05 -40.97 -16.43
CA GLU A 1158 49.81 -40.59 -15.73
C GLU A 1158 49.84 -39.14 -15.22
N VAL A 1159 51.01 -38.62 -14.84
CA VAL A 1159 51.15 -37.29 -14.23
C VAL A 1159 51.80 -36.31 -15.21
N PRO A 1160 51.06 -35.29 -15.68
CA PRO A 1160 51.59 -34.31 -16.63
C PRO A 1160 52.87 -33.62 -16.14
N GLY A 1161 53.90 -33.57 -16.98
CA GLY A 1161 55.18 -32.90 -16.70
C GLY A 1161 56.14 -33.66 -15.77
N PHE A 1162 55.73 -34.79 -15.17
CA PHE A 1162 56.59 -35.57 -14.27
C PHE A 1162 57.73 -36.29 -15.00
N ALA A 1163 57.47 -36.84 -16.19
CA ALA A 1163 58.53 -37.47 -17.01
C ALA A 1163 59.68 -36.49 -17.33
N ALA A 1164 59.36 -35.22 -17.61
CA ALA A 1164 60.35 -34.18 -17.88
C ALA A 1164 61.20 -33.85 -16.65
N ARG A 1165 60.59 -33.80 -15.46
CA ARG A 1165 61.32 -33.58 -14.19
C ARG A 1165 62.29 -34.72 -13.88
N ILE A 1166 61.84 -35.98 -13.97
CA ILE A 1166 62.73 -37.14 -13.74
C ILE A 1166 63.87 -37.16 -14.77
N ALA A 1167 63.59 -36.91 -16.06
CA ALA A 1167 64.64 -36.83 -17.07
C ALA A 1167 65.67 -35.73 -16.74
N GLY A 1168 65.23 -34.59 -16.20
CA GLY A 1168 66.09 -33.53 -15.67
C GLY A 1168 66.97 -33.99 -14.49
N TRP A 1169 66.43 -34.75 -13.55
CA TRP A 1169 67.19 -35.28 -12.42
C TRP A 1169 68.24 -36.34 -12.85
N LEU A 1170 67.85 -37.24 -13.77
CA LEU A 1170 68.72 -38.28 -14.33
C LEU A 1170 69.88 -37.72 -15.15
N THR A 1171 69.71 -36.53 -15.74
CA THR A 1171 70.75 -35.82 -16.50
C THR A 1171 71.59 -34.90 -15.61
N GLY A 1172 71.00 -34.28 -14.59
CA GLY A 1172 71.69 -33.38 -13.65
C GLY A 1172 72.68 -34.08 -12.72
N THR A 1173 72.38 -35.29 -12.21
CA THR A 1173 73.30 -36.09 -11.37
C THR A 1173 73.28 -37.58 -11.74
N PRO A 1174 73.82 -37.96 -12.92
CA PRO A 1174 73.71 -39.32 -13.44
C PRO A 1174 74.32 -40.39 -12.54
N GLN A 1175 75.36 -40.06 -11.75
CA GLN A 1175 75.98 -41.00 -10.81
C GLN A 1175 75.06 -41.37 -9.62
N GLU A 1176 74.22 -40.45 -9.17
CA GLU A 1176 73.33 -40.67 -8.01
C GLU A 1176 72.14 -41.58 -8.37
N TRP A 1177 71.63 -41.48 -9.60
CA TRP A 1177 70.45 -42.20 -10.05
C TRP A 1177 70.75 -43.55 -10.72
N ALA A 1178 71.96 -43.75 -11.23
CA ALA A 1178 72.37 -45.02 -11.83
C ALA A 1178 72.33 -46.20 -10.84
N ALA A 1179 72.46 -45.92 -9.54
CA ALA A 1179 72.32 -46.93 -8.48
C ALA A 1179 70.87 -47.36 -8.23
N VAL A 1180 69.88 -46.64 -8.78
CA VAL A 1180 68.47 -46.75 -8.38
C VAL A 1180 67.52 -46.98 -9.54
N VAL A 1181 67.82 -46.47 -10.74
CA VAL A 1181 66.98 -46.60 -11.94
C VAL A 1181 67.66 -47.49 -12.97
N GLY A 1182 66.97 -48.52 -13.43
CA GLY A 1182 67.47 -49.43 -14.45
C GLY A 1182 67.65 -48.76 -15.83
N PRO A 1183 68.60 -49.22 -16.66
CA PRO A 1183 68.88 -48.62 -17.98
C PRO A 1183 67.65 -48.58 -18.91
N SER A 1184 66.79 -49.60 -18.83
CA SER A 1184 65.57 -49.71 -19.63
C SER A 1184 64.49 -48.70 -19.22
N ALA A 1185 64.30 -48.49 -17.91
CA ALA A 1185 63.36 -47.51 -17.38
C ALA A 1185 63.83 -46.07 -17.68
N ARG A 1186 65.13 -45.80 -17.52
CA ARG A 1186 65.76 -44.53 -17.92
C ARG A 1186 65.45 -44.17 -19.37
N ARG A 1187 65.68 -45.09 -20.31
CA ARG A 1187 65.41 -44.86 -21.74
C ARG A 1187 63.92 -44.63 -22.01
N MET A 1188 63.03 -45.31 -21.29
CA MET A 1188 61.58 -45.12 -21.45
C MET A 1188 61.11 -43.76 -20.89
N ILE A 1189 61.70 -43.27 -19.80
CA ILE A 1189 61.40 -41.95 -19.23
C ILE A 1189 61.94 -40.83 -20.12
N GLU A 1190 63.16 -40.94 -20.65
CA GLU A 1190 63.74 -39.99 -21.61
C GLU A 1190 62.85 -39.85 -22.87
N ASN A 1191 62.30 -40.96 -23.37
CA ASN A 1191 61.35 -40.97 -24.48
C ASN A 1191 60.02 -40.28 -24.13
N LEU A 1192 59.47 -40.50 -22.94
CA LEU A 1192 58.22 -39.86 -22.48
C LEU A 1192 58.40 -38.36 -22.22
N ALA A 1193 59.60 -37.93 -21.80
CA ALA A 1193 59.94 -36.53 -21.56
C ALA A 1193 60.20 -35.71 -22.83
N GLY A 1194 60.31 -36.36 -24.00
CA GLY A 1194 60.66 -35.72 -25.26
C GLY A 1194 62.13 -35.24 -25.35
N VAL A 1195 63.00 -35.67 -24.43
CA VAL A 1195 64.42 -35.30 -24.42
C VAL A 1195 65.16 -36.22 -25.40
N ARG A 1196 65.53 -35.67 -26.57
CA ARG A 1196 66.42 -36.37 -27.53
C ARG A 1196 67.82 -36.49 -26.94
N VAL A 1197 68.27 -37.71 -26.68
CA VAL A 1197 69.69 -38.01 -26.43
C VAL A 1197 70.45 -37.78 -27.75
N PRO A 1198 71.49 -36.91 -27.79
CA PRO A 1198 72.42 -36.88 -28.91
C PRO A 1198 73.26 -38.16 -28.89
N ALA A 1199 73.39 -38.80 -30.05
CA ALA A 1199 74.06 -40.09 -30.25
C ALA A 1199 75.50 -40.14 -29.71
#